data_AF-A0A2T5HR75-F1
#
_entry.id   AF-A0A2T5HR75-F1
#
_cell.length_a   1.000
_cell.length_b   1.000
_cell.length_c   1.000
_cell.angle_alpha   90.00
_cell.angle_beta   90.00
_cell.angle_gamma   90.00
#
_symmetry.space_group_name_H-M   'P 1'
#
loop_
_entity.id
_entity.type
_entity.pdbx_description
1 polymer ?
#
loop_
_entity_poly.entity_id
_entity_poly.type
_entity_poly.pdbx_seq_one_letter_code
_entity_poly.pdbx_strand_id
1 'polypeptide(L)'
;MKTLSFPRSPLSQALTRWRLLSTTVVSTLALLAAQPAAAVMLDFGSFSGVDAPRSPAISGDGKVVAGVVADTSGNQLFTWSKGEGYRQVGPMRIVYAVSYDGKTIVGQSDNAHAYIWSVDDGFTDLGTLGGLVSQARGVSDNGNAVVGFSSNSAGNARAFLWTKADNMKDLGTLSGDTGAWAHGISGDGQVVVGASYKDGPSYTADYKAVRWDVASSTITDLGSLGGTYSQAHAANRDGSVIVGLSDWVDGQRHAFRWTEAGGMQDLDKTPGNSSGALDVNADGSVVVGYSGDTAFRWTETTGMTSLGVLSGQSHSGATSVSDDGNTVVGESGDRAFIWTPDSPAMQDLDHLQTSLIQSADTVNQLVSNQTRRLRDLTQQQCHPGINQTYCLSGGSQSYAGGADNSDYQNDLQLSGGLRLNEQFTAGATLSIGASTLKDQDAEQNKAFGLGLWSAYQQNSDNTGWGGSASVALGKSDNTFERGVGLTDVQRARANLKMSSTAVRVAAHYGVQVGTTLVTPEVSLSHARTGQDGFTERNVAFPLTVDSSKSRQTYATVGVRSATPINAKGTLHLSLAVDTLLSDDTADIEGSSKVPGLSHFRFASSLEKRRAVPVVMAGYSHAINGNSTVSGGVQLGASPYQGERAVLGVGVQYRYAF
;
A
#
# COMPACT_ATOMS: atom_id res chain seq x y z
N MET A 1 32.62 -58.17 -42.07
CA MET A 1 31.30 -57.95 -41.42
C MET A 1 30.39 -57.20 -42.40
N LYS A 2 29.21 -57.75 -42.72
CA LYS A 2 28.08 -57.03 -43.34
C LYS A 2 27.65 -55.90 -42.36
N THR A 3 27.18 -54.72 -42.76
CA THR A 3 25.91 -54.44 -43.46
C THR A 3 25.85 -53.05 -44.10
N LEU A 4 25.01 -52.96 -45.13
CA LEU A 4 24.60 -51.82 -45.94
C LEU A 4 23.80 -50.72 -45.18
N SER A 5 23.77 -49.57 -45.83
CA SER A 5 23.10 -48.29 -45.54
C SER A 5 21.57 -48.32 -45.54
N PHE A 6 20.97 -47.53 -44.64
CA PHE A 6 19.66 -46.89 -44.81
C PHE A 6 19.75 -45.38 -44.47
N PRO A 7 19.07 -44.49 -45.21
CA PRO A 7 19.14 -43.04 -45.04
C PRO A 7 18.28 -42.59 -43.84
N ARG A 8 18.79 -41.61 -43.08
CA ARG A 8 18.01 -40.91 -42.04
C ARG A 8 17.24 -39.72 -42.63
N SER A 9 16.10 -39.45 -41.99
CA SER A 9 14.90 -38.76 -42.44
C SER A 9 15.01 -37.24 -42.69
N PRO A 10 14.01 -36.63 -43.39
CA PRO A 10 14.03 -35.21 -43.81
C PRO A 10 13.90 -34.17 -42.67
N LEU A 11 13.92 -34.61 -41.41
CA LEU A 11 13.76 -33.74 -40.23
C LEU A 11 15.10 -33.21 -39.68
N SER A 12 16.24 -33.75 -40.12
CA SER A 12 17.57 -33.26 -39.69
C SER A 12 18.18 -32.20 -40.63
N GLN A 13 17.49 -31.82 -41.72
CA GLN A 13 17.93 -30.76 -42.65
C GLN A 13 17.12 -29.44 -42.52
N ALA A 14 16.12 -29.39 -41.63
CA ALA A 14 15.29 -28.19 -41.44
C ALA A 14 15.61 -27.36 -40.17
N LEU A 15 16.51 -27.82 -39.29
CA LEU A 15 16.76 -27.17 -37.98
C LEU A 15 18.22 -26.76 -37.71
N THR A 16 19.07 -26.75 -38.73
CA THR A 16 20.47 -26.28 -38.63
C THR A 16 20.75 -25.08 -39.53
N ARG A 17 19.75 -24.23 -39.72
CA ARG A 17 19.91 -22.91 -40.34
C ARG A 17 19.76 -21.81 -39.29
N TRP A 18 20.91 -21.18 -39.02
CA TRP A 18 21.13 -19.78 -38.65
C TRP A 18 21.43 -19.49 -37.18
N ARG A 19 22.75 -19.49 -36.88
CA ARG A 19 23.35 -18.58 -35.92
C ARG A 19 24.27 -17.60 -36.67
N LEU A 20 24.00 -16.32 -36.40
CA LEU A 20 24.94 -15.19 -36.23
C LEU A 20 25.36 -14.31 -37.43
N LEU A 21 25.10 -13.01 -37.19
CA LEU A 21 25.77 -11.79 -37.68
C LEU A 21 25.45 -11.42 -39.14
N SER A 22 24.91 -10.26 -39.50
CA SER A 22 25.08 -8.86 -39.07
C SER A 22 23.99 -8.07 -39.82
N THR A 23 23.23 -7.12 -39.26
CA THR A 23 23.58 -5.70 -39.11
C THR A 23 22.36 -4.98 -38.51
N THR A 24 22.42 -4.61 -37.23
CA THR A 24 21.67 -3.52 -36.58
C THR A 24 22.12 -3.41 -35.12
N VAL A 25 23.42 -3.20 -34.95
CA VAL A 25 23.99 -2.66 -33.72
C VAL A 25 24.24 -1.19 -34.02
N VAL A 26 23.58 -0.29 -33.27
CA VAL A 26 23.81 1.17 -33.09
C VAL A 26 22.52 1.99 -32.84
N SER A 27 21.32 1.39 -32.65
CA SER A 27 20.12 2.21 -32.31
C SER A 27 19.22 1.70 -31.19
N THR A 28 19.69 0.78 -30.33
CA THR A 28 18.89 0.25 -29.20
C THR A 28 19.67 0.10 -27.90
N LEU A 29 20.72 0.91 -27.69
CA LEU A 29 21.44 1.02 -26.42
C LEU A 29 21.57 2.50 -26.02
N ALA A 30 20.41 3.14 -25.83
CA ALA A 30 20.29 4.43 -25.14
C ALA A 30 18.88 4.63 -24.55
N LEU A 31 18.20 3.55 -24.15
CA LEU A 31 16.90 3.60 -23.46
C LEU A 31 16.84 2.58 -22.31
N LEU A 32 17.91 2.53 -21.54
CA LEU A 32 17.95 1.97 -20.19
C LEU A 32 18.93 2.82 -19.39
N ALA A 33 18.42 3.90 -18.82
CA ALA A 33 18.91 4.51 -17.57
C ALA A 33 18.15 5.81 -17.30
N ALA A 34 16.88 5.69 -16.94
CA ALA A 34 16.30 6.57 -15.95
C ALA A 34 15.23 5.73 -15.27
N GLN A 35 15.56 5.12 -14.13
CA GLN A 35 14.54 4.66 -13.20
C GLN A 35 13.82 5.92 -12.71
N PRO A 36 12.52 6.12 -12.99
CA PRO A 36 11.79 7.14 -12.25
C PRO A 36 11.71 6.67 -10.78
N ALA A 37 11.99 7.61 -9.89
CA ALA A 37 12.11 7.39 -8.45
C ALA A 37 10.82 6.78 -7.88
N ALA A 38 10.86 5.46 -7.70
CA ALA A 38 9.82 4.73 -7.00
C ALA A 38 9.94 5.03 -5.49
N ALA A 39 8.89 5.51 -4.83
CA ALA A 39 8.83 5.69 -3.39
C ALA A 39 8.01 4.55 -2.82
N VAL A 40 8.73 3.65 -2.14
CA VAL A 40 8.25 2.42 -1.53
C VAL A 40 7.79 2.75 -0.12
N MET A 41 6.65 2.17 0.32
CA MET A 41 6.28 2.28 1.73
C MET A 41 7.44 1.71 2.48
N LEU A 42 7.93 2.55 3.36
CA LEU A 42 9.22 2.44 3.93
C LEU A 42 9.15 1.45 5.08
N ASP A 43 8.92 0.17 4.76
CA ASP A 43 9.24 -0.90 5.69
C ASP A 43 10.76 -0.84 5.86
N PHE A 44 11.19 -0.27 6.97
CA PHE A 44 12.59 -0.27 7.38
C PHE A 44 13.12 -1.71 7.58
N GLY A 45 12.25 -2.72 7.43
CA GLY A 45 12.45 -4.10 7.79
C GLY A 45 12.07 -4.31 9.25
N SER A 46 11.99 -5.57 9.67
CA SER A 46 12.04 -5.86 11.09
C SER A 46 13.40 -5.42 11.63
N PHE A 47 13.42 -4.43 12.50
CA PHE A 47 14.57 -4.06 13.31
C PHE A 47 14.91 -5.20 14.28
N SER A 48 15.64 -6.21 13.82
CA SER A 48 15.96 -7.38 14.64
C SER A 48 17.04 -7.02 15.67
N GLY A 49 16.68 -7.04 16.96
CA GLY A 49 17.61 -6.84 18.06
C GLY A 49 17.89 -5.38 18.44
N VAL A 50 17.09 -4.42 17.97
CA VAL A 50 17.15 -3.00 18.35
C VAL A 50 15.75 -2.46 18.67
N ASP A 51 15.66 -1.43 19.50
CA ASP A 51 14.39 -0.76 19.83
C ASP A 51 13.80 -0.05 18.60
N ALA A 52 12.50 0.24 18.66
CA ALA A 52 11.82 1.04 17.64
C ALA A 52 12.53 2.40 17.43
N PRO A 53 12.66 2.87 16.18
CA PRO A 53 13.33 4.12 15.87
C PRO A 53 12.67 5.32 16.55
N ARG A 54 13.49 6.27 17.00
CA ARG A 54 13.12 7.51 17.68
C ARG A 54 13.70 8.71 16.95
N SER A 55 13.04 9.87 17.11
CA SER A 55 13.47 11.15 16.52
C SER A 55 13.73 11.08 15.00
N PRO A 56 12.78 10.57 14.19
CA PRO A 56 12.97 10.55 12.75
C PRO A 56 12.95 11.98 12.18
N ALA A 57 13.82 12.23 11.21
CA ALA A 57 13.84 13.43 10.39
C ALA A 57 13.98 13.02 8.92
N ILE A 58 13.44 13.83 8.00
CA ILE A 58 13.38 13.51 6.58
C ILE A 58 14.10 14.62 5.81
N SER A 59 14.84 14.26 4.78
CA SER A 59 15.45 15.23 3.86
C SER A 59 14.39 16.05 3.14
N GLY A 60 14.71 17.30 2.79
CA GLY A 60 13.79 18.19 2.08
C GLY A 60 13.32 17.64 0.72
N ASP A 61 14.13 16.81 0.05
CA ASP A 61 13.74 16.12 -1.18
C ASP A 61 12.92 14.82 -0.95
N GLY A 62 12.68 14.47 0.32
CA GLY A 62 11.88 13.32 0.74
C GLY A 62 12.53 11.96 0.50
N LYS A 63 13.82 11.88 0.14
CA LYS A 63 14.48 10.62 -0.26
C LYS A 63 15.24 9.91 0.86
N VAL A 64 15.60 10.63 1.92
CA VAL A 64 16.39 10.09 3.03
C VAL A 64 15.62 10.29 4.34
N VAL A 65 15.48 9.22 5.11
CA VAL A 65 15.02 9.28 6.50
C VAL A 65 16.22 9.02 7.40
N ALA A 66 16.41 9.88 8.38
CA ALA A 66 17.38 9.72 9.44
C ALA A 66 16.66 9.53 10.76
N GLY A 67 17.21 8.76 11.68
CA GLY A 67 16.68 8.68 13.03
C GLY A 67 17.63 7.91 13.93
N VAL A 68 17.17 7.60 15.13
CA VAL A 68 17.98 6.90 16.13
C VAL A 68 17.33 5.58 16.50
N VAL A 69 18.09 4.49 16.54
CA VAL A 69 17.68 3.22 17.15
C VAL A 69 18.59 2.91 18.33
N ALA A 70 18.07 2.23 19.36
CA ALA A 70 18.88 1.81 20.49
C ALA A 70 19.31 0.35 20.33
N ASP A 71 20.61 0.09 20.48
CA ASP A 71 21.20 -1.25 20.49
C ASP A 71 22.03 -1.50 21.76
N THR A 72 22.69 -2.66 21.85
CA THR A 72 23.56 -3.01 23.00
C THR A 72 24.74 -2.07 23.22
N SER A 73 25.08 -1.23 22.23
CA SER A 73 26.16 -0.24 22.27
C SER A 73 25.66 1.18 22.52
N GLY A 74 24.34 1.41 22.60
CA GLY A 74 23.73 2.71 22.84
C GLY A 74 22.87 3.20 21.68
N ASN A 75 22.72 4.52 21.56
CA ASN A 75 21.90 5.15 20.53
C ASN A 75 22.68 5.30 19.22
N GLN A 76 22.08 4.84 18.12
CA GLN A 76 22.73 4.75 16.82
C GLN A 76 21.90 5.49 15.78
N LEU A 77 22.54 6.44 15.10
CA LEU A 77 22.02 7.02 13.87
C LEU A 77 21.81 5.90 12.86
N PHE A 78 20.60 5.85 12.30
CA PHE A 78 20.36 5.16 11.05
C PHE A 78 20.01 6.15 9.96
N THR A 79 20.34 5.76 8.74
CA THR A 79 19.82 6.35 7.51
C THR A 79 19.05 5.31 6.75
N TRP A 80 17.97 5.72 6.12
CA TRP A 80 17.32 4.92 5.10
C TRP A 80 17.18 5.74 3.84
N SER A 81 17.49 5.13 2.71
CA SER A 81 17.08 5.62 1.41
C SER A 81 16.57 4.45 0.57
N LYS A 82 15.73 4.73 -0.42
CA LYS A 82 15.16 3.68 -1.26
C LYS A 82 16.21 2.91 -2.08
N GLY A 83 17.36 3.54 -2.35
CA GLY A 83 18.48 2.90 -3.05
C GLY A 83 19.38 2.06 -2.14
N GLU A 84 19.51 2.44 -0.87
CA GLU A 84 20.49 1.84 0.06
C GLU A 84 19.85 0.98 1.16
N GLY A 85 18.54 1.10 1.38
CA GLY A 85 17.84 0.45 2.49
C GLY A 85 18.21 1.04 3.86
N TYR A 86 17.86 0.32 4.92
CA TYR A 86 18.28 0.67 6.28
C TYR A 86 19.80 0.49 6.41
N ARG A 87 20.47 1.53 6.91
CA ARG A 87 21.88 1.49 7.25
C ARG A 87 22.08 2.14 8.61
N GLN A 88 22.58 1.37 9.56
CA GLN A 88 23.14 1.92 10.79
C GLN A 88 24.45 2.61 10.45
N VAL A 89 24.57 3.87 10.84
CA VAL A 89 25.67 4.75 10.43
C VAL A 89 26.69 4.89 11.55
N GLY A 90 26.23 5.03 12.80
CA GLY A 90 27.08 5.11 13.98
C GLY A 90 26.44 5.92 15.11
N PRO A 91 27.21 6.33 16.13
CA PRO A 91 26.63 6.82 17.39
C PRO A 91 26.02 8.22 17.25
N MET A 92 24.73 8.33 17.57
CA MET A 92 24.02 9.61 17.70
C MET A 92 22.83 9.40 18.64
N ARG A 93 22.67 10.30 19.62
CA ARG A 93 21.63 10.21 20.66
C ARG A 93 20.27 10.66 20.14
N ILE A 94 20.26 11.78 19.41
CA ILE A 94 19.06 12.41 18.87
C ILE A 94 19.42 13.02 17.51
N VAL A 95 18.57 12.82 16.51
CA VAL A 95 18.59 13.56 15.25
C VAL A 95 17.64 14.76 15.37
N TYR A 96 18.09 15.93 14.95
CA TYR A 96 17.27 17.14 14.94
C TYR A 96 16.93 17.61 13.53
N ALA A 97 17.87 17.52 12.58
CA ALA A 97 17.63 17.97 11.22
C ALA A 97 18.47 17.22 10.17
N VAL A 98 18.01 17.26 8.93
CA VAL A 98 18.62 16.62 7.76
C VAL A 98 18.67 17.65 6.63
N SER A 99 19.75 17.71 5.87
CA SER A 99 19.87 18.60 4.71
C SER A 99 18.87 18.25 3.61
N TYR A 100 18.63 19.18 2.68
CA TYR A 100 17.67 18.99 1.58
C TYR A 100 17.92 17.70 0.78
N ASP A 101 19.19 17.38 0.52
CA ASP A 101 19.61 16.20 -0.24
C ASP A 101 19.84 14.94 0.61
N GLY A 102 19.64 15.02 1.93
CA GLY A 102 19.81 13.89 2.84
C GLY A 102 21.25 13.48 3.11
N LYS A 103 22.24 14.22 2.61
CA LYS A 103 23.67 13.87 2.78
C LYS A 103 24.27 14.34 4.09
N THR A 104 23.60 15.24 4.78
CA THR A 104 24.05 15.81 6.04
C THR A 104 22.97 15.66 7.09
N ILE A 105 23.34 15.13 8.26
CA ILE A 105 22.45 14.90 9.39
C ILE A 105 23.07 15.54 10.61
N VAL A 106 22.28 16.30 11.35
CA VAL A 106 22.74 17.00 12.53
C VAL A 106 21.92 16.61 13.74
N GLY A 107 22.57 16.59 14.88
CA GLY A 107 21.98 16.07 16.08
C GLY A 107 22.81 16.32 17.32
N GLN A 108 22.56 15.49 18.32
CA GLN A 108 23.34 15.43 19.54
C GLN A 108 23.83 14.01 19.77
N SER A 109 25.06 13.86 20.22
CA SER A 109 25.68 12.60 20.66
C SER A 109 25.42 12.29 22.13
N ASP A 110 25.86 11.12 22.58
CA ASP A 110 25.71 10.67 23.98
C ASP A 110 26.57 11.46 24.98
N ASN A 111 27.68 12.09 24.54
CA ASN A 111 28.44 13.05 25.36
C ASN A 111 27.81 14.45 25.40
N ALA A 112 26.56 14.59 24.93
CA ALA A 112 25.80 15.83 24.90
C ALA A 112 26.43 16.96 24.05
N HIS A 113 27.23 16.61 23.04
CA HIS A 113 27.78 17.55 22.08
C HIS A 113 26.96 17.58 20.77
N ALA A 114 27.02 18.70 20.07
CA ALA A 114 26.50 18.88 18.74
C ALA A 114 27.34 18.05 17.76
N TYR A 115 26.68 17.23 16.97
CA TYR A 115 27.33 16.35 16.00
C TYR A 115 26.74 16.58 14.62
N ILE A 116 27.61 16.48 13.62
CA ILE A 116 27.26 16.36 12.21
C ILE A 116 27.72 15.00 11.71
N TRP A 117 26.88 14.35 10.93
CA TRP A 117 27.27 13.27 10.04
C TRP A 117 27.09 13.73 8.61
N SER A 118 28.12 13.57 7.78
CA SER A 118 27.99 13.72 6.33
C SER A 118 28.42 12.44 5.60
N VAL A 119 27.85 12.20 4.42
CA VAL A 119 28.23 11.07 3.57
C VAL A 119 29.73 11.07 3.25
N ASP A 120 30.32 12.26 3.05
CA ASP A 120 31.70 12.41 2.58
C ASP A 120 32.73 12.41 3.72
N ASP A 121 32.38 12.93 4.91
CA ASP A 121 33.33 13.11 6.03
C ASP A 121 33.03 12.20 7.23
N GLY A 122 31.88 11.51 7.26
CA GLY A 122 31.45 10.72 8.40
C GLY A 122 31.06 11.60 9.60
N PHE A 123 31.25 11.08 10.82
CA PHE A 123 30.93 11.81 12.04
C PHE A 123 32.00 12.83 12.39
N THR A 124 31.55 14.05 12.67
CA THR A 124 32.38 15.11 13.24
C THR A 124 31.71 15.65 14.50
N ASP A 125 32.42 15.58 15.63
CA ASP A 125 32.06 16.33 16.84
C ASP A 125 32.29 17.82 16.57
N LEU A 126 31.24 18.63 16.69
CA LEU A 126 31.35 20.08 16.48
C LEU A 126 31.98 20.78 17.69
N GLY A 127 32.12 20.08 18.81
CA GLY A 127 32.64 20.59 20.07
C GLY A 127 31.66 21.50 20.78
N THR A 128 32.21 22.35 21.65
CA THR A 128 31.46 23.36 22.41
C THR A 128 32.16 24.71 22.33
N LEU A 129 31.48 25.78 22.76
CA LEU A 129 32.07 27.11 22.96
C LEU A 129 32.87 27.22 24.27
N GLY A 130 33.41 26.10 24.76
CA GLY A 130 34.19 26.00 26.00
C GLY A 130 33.41 25.49 27.21
N GLY A 131 32.12 25.18 27.08
CA GLY A 131 31.29 24.54 28.11
C GLY A 131 31.16 23.02 27.92
N LEU A 132 30.15 22.42 28.56
CA LEU A 132 29.96 20.96 28.64
C LEU A 132 28.95 20.38 27.63
N VAL A 133 28.10 21.22 27.04
CA VAL A 133 27.00 20.78 26.18
C VAL A 133 26.86 21.62 24.92
N SER A 134 26.44 20.99 23.84
CA SER A 134 26.00 21.63 22.59
C SER A 134 24.94 20.76 21.87
N GLN A 135 24.08 21.39 21.08
CA GLN A 135 23.07 20.75 20.24
C GLN A 135 23.02 21.41 18.88
N ALA A 136 23.11 20.64 17.80
CA ALA A 136 22.83 21.12 16.46
C ALA A 136 21.34 20.91 16.15
N ARG A 137 20.60 21.99 15.91
CA ARG A 137 19.14 21.99 15.71
C ARG A 137 18.71 22.25 14.28
N GLY A 138 19.52 22.96 13.50
CA GLY A 138 19.22 23.30 12.11
C GLY A 138 20.42 23.13 11.21
N VAL A 139 20.16 22.86 9.93
CA VAL A 139 21.17 22.71 8.88
C VAL A 139 20.67 23.36 7.60
N SER A 140 21.56 24.02 6.84
CA SER A 140 21.22 24.60 5.54
C SER A 140 20.96 23.53 4.47
N ASP A 141 20.30 23.89 3.37
CA ASP A 141 19.92 22.95 2.30
C ASP A 141 21.12 22.16 1.77
N ASN A 142 22.26 22.84 1.65
CA ASN A 142 23.51 22.28 1.14
C ASN A 142 24.37 21.58 2.21
N GLY A 143 23.92 21.51 3.46
CA GLY A 143 24.66 20.88 4.55
C GLY A 143 25.89 21.63 5.09
N ASN A 144 26.21 22.81 4.55
CA ASN A 144 27.47 23.51 4.86
C ASN A 144 27.42 24.38 6.12
N ALA A 145 26.22 24.74 6.57
CA ALA A 145 26.00 25.56 7.77
C ALA A 145 25.12 24.79 8.77
N VAL A 146 25.56 24.75 10.02
CA VAL A 146 24.85 24.09 11.12
C VAL A 146 24.65 25.08 12.25
N VAL A 147 23.46 25.11 12.82
CA VAL A 147 23.11 26.02 13.92
C VAL A 147 22.52 25.29 15.09
N GLY A 148 22.59 25.92 16.25
CA GLY A 148 21.92 25.45 17.44
C GLY A 148 22.40 26.23 18.65
N PHE A 149 22.61 25.56 19.77
CA PHE A 149 23.19 26.20 20.95
C PHE A 149 24.36 25.41 21.53
N SER A 150 25.28 26.13 22.18
CA SER A 150 26.38 25.56 22.96
C SER A 150 26.57 26.35 24.24
N SER A 151 26.88 25.64 25.32
CA SER A 151 27.37 26.28 26.55
C SER A 151 28.78 26.81 26.35
N ASN A 152 29.02 28.05 26.78
CA ASN A 152 30.37 28.62 26.82
C ASN A 152 31.08 28.28 28.15
N SER A 153 32.33 28.71 28.31
CA SER A 153 33.13 28.46 29.53
C SER A 153 32.54 29.05 30.81
N ALA A 154 31.63 30.02 30.71
CA ALA A 154 30.89 30.57 31.85
C ALA A 154 29.59 29.80 32.14
N GLY A 155 29.26 28.78 31.35
CA GLY A 155 28.04 27.98 31.47
C GLY A 155 26.82 28.59 30.78
N ASN A 156 26.95 29.75 30.14
CA ASN A 156 25.84 30.41 29.44
C ASN A 156 25.57 29.72 28.10
N ALA A 157 24.29 29.51 27.74
CA ALA A 157 23.94 29.01 26.42
C ALA A 157 24.10 30.11 25.37
N ARG A 158 24.76 29.78 24.27
CA ARG A 158 25.03 30.68 23.15
C ARG A 158 24.53 30.05 21.87
N ALA A 159 23.86 30.84 21.04
CA ALA A 159 23.56 30.44 19.68
C ALA A 159 24.88 30.30 18.93
N PHE A 160 25.04 29.24 18.15
CA PHE A 160 26.22 29.06 17.32
C PHE A 160 25.87 28.89 15.85
N LEU A 161 26.84 29.25 15.01
CA LEU A 161 26.94 28.84 13.62
C LEU A 161 28.23 28.05 13.47
N TRP A 162 28.13 26.87 12.89
CA TRP A 162 29.26 26.04 12.54
C TRP A 162 29.34 25.92 11.01
N THR A 163 30.55 26.11 10.50
CA THR A 163 30.93 25.72 9.14
C THR A 163 32.23 24.92 9.20
N LYS A 164 32.48 24.10 8.20
CA LYS A 164 33.76 23.36 8.11
C LYS A 164 34.99 24.28 8.06
N ALA A 165 34.83 25.51 7.55
CA ALA A 165 35.91 26.47 7.45
C ALA A 165 36.19 27.20 8.77
N ASP A 166 35.13 27.56 9.51
CA ASP A 166 35.24 28.46 10.66
C ASP A 166 35.08 27.75 12.02
N ASN A 167 34.78 26.46 12.03
CA ASN A 167 34.36 25.70 13.21
C ASN A 167 33.16 26.39 13.91
N MET A 168 32.94 26.08 15.20
CA MET A 168 31.83 26.62 15.96
C MET A 168 32.10 28.08 16.35
N LYS A 169 31.26 28.99 15.85
CA LYS A 169 31.31 30.42 16.14
C LYS A 169 30.09 30.84 16.96
N ASP A 170 30.33 31.57 18.05
CA ASP A 170 29.28 32.24 18.82
C ASP A 170 28.62 33.31 17.93
N LEU A 171 27.29 33.22 17.76
CA LEU A 171 26.49 34.19 17.01
C LEU A 171 26.19 35.45 17.83
N GLY A 172 26.50 35.43 19.13
CA GLY A 172 26.23 36.52 20.06
C GLY A 172 24.79 36.52 20.58
N THR A 173 24.53 37.50 21.44
CA THR A 173 23.22 37.76 22.06
C THR A 173 22.84 39.21 21.82
N LEU A 174 21.57 39.56 22.04
CA LEU A 174 21.21 40.98 22.12
C LEU A 174 21.99 41.67 23.24
N SER A 175 22.18 42.98 23.11
CA SER A 175 22.92 43.77 24.09
C SER A 175 22.25 43.69 25.47
N GLY A 176 22.99 43.17 26.46
CA GLY A 176 22.50 43.01 27.83
C GLY A 176 21.89 41.64 28.16
N ASP A 177 21.76 40.76 27.16
CA ASP A 177 21.28 39.39 27.35
C ASP A 177 22.42 38.45 27.74
N THR A 178 22.11 37.38 28.45
CA THR A 178 23.10 36.42 28.96
C THR A 178 23.20 35.17 28.10
N GLY A 179 22.14 34.81 27.37
CA GLY A 179 22.15 33.65 26.50
C GLY A 179 21.24 33.75 25.28
N ALA A 180 21.43 32.82 24.34
CA ALA A 180 20.63 32.70 23.13
C ALA A 180 20.62 31.27 22.60
N TRP A 181 19.58 30.93 21.84
CA TRP A 181 19.42 29.67 21.11
C TRP A 181 19.09 29.94 19.65
N ALA A 182 19.71 29.21 18.74
CA ALA A 182 19.24 29.09 17.36
C ALA A 182 18.31 27.88 17.24
N HIS A 183 17.14 28.10 16.62
CA HIS A 183 16.13 27.06 16.35
C HIS A 183 16.16 26.62 14.89
N GLY A 184 16.36 27.56 13.95
CA GLY A 184 16.33 27.29 12.53
C GLY A 184 17.32 28.14 11.74
N ILE A 185 17.53 27.76 10.48
CA ILE A 185 18.37 28.45 9.51
C ILE A 185 17.67 28.41 8.15
N SER A 186 17.82 29.47 7.35
CA SER A 186 17.34 29.49 5.96
C SER A 186 18.09 28.46 5.11
N GLY A 187 17.44 28.02 4.02
CA GLY A 187 18.02 27.02 3.11
C GLY A 187 19.36 27.47 2.49
N ASP A 188 19.53 28.76 2.23
CA ASP A 188 20.78 29.36 1.74
C ASP A 188 21.87 29.55 2.82
N GLY A 189 21.55 29.28 4.09
CA GLY A 189 22.46 29.42 5.22
C GLY A 189 22.78 30.86 5.64
N GLN A 190 22.10 31.88 5.09
CA GLN A 190 22.41 33.28 5.36
C GLN A 190 21.66 33.87 6.56
N VAL A 191 20.55 33.26 6.95
CA VAL A 191 19.67 33.75 8.01
C VAL A 191 19.49 32.68 9.07
N VAL A 192 19.90 32.97 10.30
CA VAL A 192 19.65 32.10 11.46
C VAL A 192 18.56 32.74 12.31
N VAL A 193 17.66 31.93 12.87
CA VAL A 193 16.55 32.41 13.69
C VAL A 193 16.47 31.67 15.01
N GLY A 194 16.00 32.37 16.05
CA GLY A 194 15.81 31.76 17.35
C GLY A 194 15.40 32.77 18.42
N ALA A 195 16.02 32.67 19.59
CA ALA A 195 15.70 33.52 20.73
C ALA A 195 16.93 33.95 21.54
N SER A 196 16.89 35.15 22.12
CA SER A 196 17.87 35.70 23.07
C SER A 196 17.19 36.01 24.40
N TYR A 197 17.87 35.88 25.54
CA TYR A 197 17.27 36.03 26.87
C TYR A 197 18.24 36.56 27.94
N LYS A 198 17.69 37.17 29.00
CA LYS A 198 18.45 37.80 30.10
C LYS A 198 18.79 36.92 31.29
N ASP A 199 17.86 36.15 31.84
CA ASP A 199 18.04 35.49 33.16
C ASP A 199 17.83 33.97 33.10
N GLY A 200 18.61 33.29 32.25
CA GLY A 200 18.56 31.83 32.14
C GLY A 200 17.28 31.28 31.50
N PRO A 201 17.23 29.97 31.19
CA PRO A 201 16.03 29.38 30.60
C PRO A 201 14.95 29.16 31.68
N SER A 202 14.05 30.13 31.83
CA SER A 202 12.85 30.04 32.68
C SER A 202 11.58 30.27 31.85
N TYR A 203 10.45 29.71 32.28
CA TYR A 203 9.13 30.01 31.72
C TYR A 203 8.72 31.49 31.88
N THR A 204 9.42 32.22 32.74
CA THR A 204 9.26 33.66 32.99
C THR A 204 10.38 34.50 32.37
N ALA A 205 11.31 33.88 31.62
CA ALA A 205 12.41 34.62 31.02
C ALA A 205 11.89 35.46 29.85
N ASP A 206 12.36 36.70 29.76
CA ASP A 206 12.14 37.60 28.62
C ASP A 206 12.92 37.05 27.41
N TYR A 207 12.34 36.06 26.73
CA TYR A 207 12.84 35.62 25.43
C TYR A 207 12.45 36.63 24.37
N LYS A 208 13.39 36.95 23.51
CA LYS A 208 13.21 37.83 22.36
C LYS A 208 13.52 37.06 21.09
N ALA A 209 12.56 37.00 20.18
CA ALA A 209 12.76 36.43 18.86
C ALA A 209 13.83 37.23 18.14
N VAL A 210 14.83 36.54 17.60
CA VAL A 210 15.98 37.18 16.95
C VAL A 210 16.28 36.56 15.60
N ARG A 211 16.80 37.41 14.72
CA ARG A 211 17.40 37.05 13.43
C ARG A 211 18.88 37.40 13.46
N TRP A 212 19.73 36.43 13.14
CA TRP A 212 21.14 36.68 12.86
C TRP A 212 21.37 36.68 11.36
N ASP A 213 21.97 37.75 10.87
CA ASP A 213 22.45 37.87 9.51
C ASP A 213 23.91 37.40 9.46
N VAL A 214 24.16 36.28 8.77
CA VAL A 214 25.49 35.64 8.80
C VAL A 214 26.54 36.53 8.13
N ALA A 215 26.20 37.15 7.00
CA ALA A 215 27.13 37.94 6.20
C ALA A 215 27.58 39.22 6.94
N SER A 216 26.64 39.93 7.56
CA SER A 216 26.93 41.17 8.30
C SER A 216 27.25 40.94 9.78
N SER A 217 27.03 39.73 10.32
CA SER A 217 27.07 39.43 11.76
C SER A 217 26.15 40.34 12.59
N THR A 218 25.04 40.78 11.99
CA THR A 218 24.04 41.64 12.65
C THR A 218 23.02 40.79 13.39
N ILE A 219 22.68 41.20 14.62
CA ILE A 219 21.61 40.60 15.42
C ILE A 219 20.44 41.56 15.46
N THR A 220 19.28 41.13 14.99
CA THR A 220 18.05 41.93 14.95
C THR A 220 17.03 41.36 15.92
N ASP A 221 16.57 42.18 16.87
CA ASP A 221 15.37 41.89 17.68
C ASP A 221 14.15 42.02 16.76
N LEU A 222 13.37 40.94 16.62
CA LEU A 222 12.19 40.89 15.77
C LEU A 222 10.97 41.55 16.43
N GLY A 223 11.07 41.90 17.71
CA GLY A 223 10.00 42.47 18.51
C GLY A 223 9.10 41.40 19.13
N SER A 224 7.91 41.84 19.54
CA SER A 224 6.83 41.01 20.06
C SER A 224 5.49 41.54 19.53
N LEU A 225 4.43 40.76 19.71
CA LEU A 225 3.07 41.18 19.44
C LEU A 225 2.45 42.03 20.58
N GLY A 226 3.28 42.65 21.41
CA GLY A 226 2.85 43.55 22.50
C GLY A 226 3.16 43.05 23.92
N GLY A 227 3.54 41.78 24.08
CA GLY A 227 4.06 41.21 25.33
C GLY A 227 5.58 41.27 25.47
N THR A 228 6.15 40.53 26.44
CA THR A 228 7.61 40.50 26.68
C THR A 228 8.32 39.25 26.17
N TYR A 229 7.55 38.23 25.77
CA TYR A 229 8.09 36.97 25.26
C TYR A 229 7.87 36.85 23.75
N SER A 230 8.92 36.45 23.02
CA SER A 230 8.83 35.97 21.64
C SER A 230 9.95 34.98 21.32
N GLN A 231 9.67 34.03 20.43
CA GLN A 231 10.66 33.08 19.90
C GLN A 231 10.39 32.80 18.43
N ALA A 232 11.45 32.81 17.61
CA ALA A 232 11.38 32.32 16.24
C ALA A 232 11.71 30.82 16.20
N HIS A 233 10.94 30.07 15.43
CA HIS A 233 11.10 28.62 15.28
C HIS A 233 11.66 28.23 13.91
N ALA A 234 11.16 28.85 12.83
CA ALA A 234 11.56 28.52 11.47
C ALA A 234 11.68 29.77 10.58
N ALA A 235 12.43 29.62 9.48
CA ALA A 235 12.56 30.60 8.42
C ALA A 235 12.35 29.91 7.08
N ASN A 236 11.80 30.62 6.10
CA ASN A 236 11.67 30.09 4.75
C ASN A 236 13.04 30.01 4.05
N ARG A 237 13.06 29.53 2.80
CA ARG A 237 14.30 29.15 2.11
C ARG A 237 15.32 30.27 1.93
N ASP A 238 14.86 31.50 1.72
CA ASP A 238 15.70 32.71 1.59
C ASP A 238 15.76 33.55 2.88
N GLY A 239 15.09 33.11 3.95
CA GLY A 239 15.05 33.79 5.24
C GLY A 239 14.30 35.13 5.24
N SER A 240 13.51 35.43 4.20
CA SER A 240 12.68 36.64 4.12
C SER A 240 11.42 36.58 5.00
N VAL A 241 10.98 35.36 5.34
CA VAL A 241 9.84 35.08 6.21
C VAL A 241 10.30 34.26 7.40
N ILE A 242 9.96 34.72 8.61
CA ILE A 242 10.28 34.05 9.88
C ILE A 242 8.97 33.79 10.63
N VAL A 243 8.83 32.60 11.21
CA VAL A 243 7.63 32.23 11.97
C VAL A 243 8.00 31.74 13.37
N GLY A 244 7.05 31.86 14.28
CA GLY A 244 7.22 31.42 15.65
C GLY A 244 6.03 31.77 16.51
N LEU A 245 6.29 32.10 17.77
CA LEU A 245 5.25 32.51 18.72
C LEU A 245 5.69 33.71 19.56
N SER A 246 4.72 34.53 19.96
CA SER A 246 4.94 35.72 20.79
C SER A 246 3.77 35.93 21.73
N ASP A 247 4.04 36.48 22.90
CA ASP A 247 2.98 36.98 23.77
C ASP A 247 2.25 38.13 23.10
N TRP A 248 0.92 38.02 23.08
CA TRP A 248 -0.03 39.07 22.77
C TRP A 248 -0.27 39.94 24.01
N VAL A 249 -0.96 41.07 23.83
CA VAL A 249 -1.20 42.07 24.91
C VAL A 249 -2.00 41.52 26.10
N ASP A 250 -2.66 40.38 25.96
CA ASP A 250 -3.38 39.68 27.04
C ASP A 250 -2.56 38.61 27.77
N GLY A 251 -1.29 38.44 27.37
CA GLY A 251 -0.37 37.45 27.94
C GLY A 251 -0.51 36.04 27.34
N GLN A 252 -1.36 35.85 26.33
CA GLN A 252 -1.45 34.59 25.60
C GLN A 252 -0.41 34.54 24.48
N ARG A 253 0.10 33.35 24.17
CA ARG A 253 1.03 33.17 23.05
C ARG A 253 0.26 33.03 21.77
N HIS A 254 0.61 33.84 20.78
CA HIS A 254 0.06 33.82 19.44
C HIS A 254 1.13 33.43 18.43
N ALA A 255 0.75 32.67 17.41
CA ALA A 255 1.58 32.40 16.25
C ALA A 255 1.84 33.70 15.48
N PHE A 256 3.09 33.95 15.10
CA PHE A 256 3.43 35.11 14.28
C PHE A 256 4.07 34.72 12.95
N ARG A 257 3.95 35.64 11.99
CA ARG A 257 4.76 35.71 10.77
C ARG A 257 5.47 37.05 10.73
N TRP A 258 6.77 37.04 10.52
CA TRP A 258 7.59 38.25 10.47
C TRP A 258 8.19 38.41 9.07
N THR A 259 8.20 39.66 8.59
CA THR A 259 8.93 40.07 7.38
C THR A 259 9.64 41.39 7.66
N GLU A 260 10.73 41.67 6.95
CA GLU A 260 11.47 42.92 7.14
C GLU A 260 10.60 44.15 6.85
N ALA A 261 9.74 44.09 5.82
CA ALA A 261 8.87 45.20 5.45
C ALA A 261 7.67 45.38 6.40
N GLY A 262 7.14 44.29 6.96
CA GLY A 262 5.90 44.30 7.74
C GLY A 262 6.09 44.21 9.26
N GLY A 263 7.29 43.86 9.73
CA GLY A 263 7.52 43.51 11.13
C GLY A 263 6.77 42.23 11.53
N MET A 264 6.53 42.07 12.83
CA MET A 264 5.83 40.91 13.40
C MET A 264 4.32 41.05 13.20
N GLN A 265 3.73 40.11 12.47
CA GLN A 265 2.30 40.02 12.21
C GLN A 265 1.69 38.86 13.01
N ASP A 266 0.62 39.15 13.75
CA ASP A 266 -0.19 38.15 14.42
C ASP A 266 -0.98 37.31 13.38
N LEU A 267 -0.90 35.99 13.50
CA LEU A 267 -1.63 35.04 12.66
C LEU A 267 -2.95 34.59 13.30
N ASP A 268 -3.10 34.73 14.61
CA ASP A 268 -4.23 34.21 15.36
C ASP A 268 -5.12 35.34 15.90
N LYS A 269 -6.30 35.48 15.32
CA LYS A 269 -7.28 36.50 15.72
C LYS A 269 -8.31 35.96 16.72
N THR A 270 -8.10 34.75 17.24
CA THR A 270 -9.07 34.06 18.10
C THR A 270 -8.84 34.45 19.56
N PRO A 271 -9.79 35.15 20.21
CA PRO A 271 -9.59 35.61 21.59
C PRO A 271 -9.51 34.42 22.57
N GLY A 272 -8.58 34.48 23.52
CA GLY A 272 -8.51 33.49 24.60
C GLY A 272 -7.78 32.19 24.23
N ASN A 273 -7.24 32.08 23.01
CA ASN A 273 -6.56 30.89 22.52
C ASN A 273 -5.04 31.06 22.43
N SER A 274 -4.28 29.99 22.68
CA SER A 274 -2.82 30.00 22.47
C SER A 274 -2.45 29.31 21.16
N SER A 275 -1.57 29.92 20.37
CA SER A 275 -1.04 29.35 19.14
C SER A 275 0.46 29.51 19.00
N GLY A 276 1.04 28.67 18.14
CA GLY A 276 2.45 28.75 17.74
C GLY A 276 2.65 28.22 16.34
N ALA A 277 3.40 28.96 15.52
CA ALA A 277 3.83 28.52 14.21
C ALA A 277 5.13 27.73 14.33
N LEU A 278 5.15 26.51 13.79
CA LEU A 278 6.27 25.59 13.90
C LEU A 278 7.08 25.49 12.61
N ASP A 279 6.42 25.66 11.45
CA ASP A 279 7.07 25.52 10.15
C ASP A 279 6.43 26.45 9.10
N VAL A 280 7.21 26.73 8.04
CA VAL A 280 6.83 27.61 6.93
C VAL A 280 7.41 27.05 5.63
N ASN A 281 6.61 27.04 4.56
CA ASN A 281 7.04 26.50 3.28
C ASN A 281 8.11 27.38 2.60
N ALA A 282 8.72 26.88 1.52
CA ALA A 282 9.91 27.48 0.91
C ALA A 282 9.73 28.95 0.48
N ASP A 283 8.57 29.32 -0.04
CA ASP A 283 8.25 30.69 -0.48
C ASP A 283 7.63 31.58 0.62
N GLY A 284 7.41 31.04 1.82
CA GLY A 284 6.88 31.81 2.95
C GLY A 284 5.38 32.12 2.90
N SER A 285 4.63 31.48 1.99
CA SER A 285 3.19 31.71 1.79
C SER A 285 2.27 30.84 2.65
N VAL A 286 2.76 29.70 3.14
CA VAL A 286 2.02 28.75 3.96
C VAL A 286 2.73 28.53 5.28
N VAL A 287 2.01 28.75 6.39
CA VAL A 287 2.51 28.56 7.76
C VAL A 287 1.67 27.50 8.46
N VAL A 288 2.31 26.62 9.22
CA VAL A 288 1.61 25.56 9.97
C VAL A 288 2.04 25.53 11.43
N GLY A 289 1.19 24.98 12.28
CA GLY A 289 1.43 24.88 13.71
C GLY A 289 0.21 24.40 14.46
N TYR A 290 0.03 24.90 15.68
CA TYR A 290 -1.12 24.64 16.53
C TYR A 290 -1.80 25.94 16.97
N SER A 291 -3.12 25.89 17.16
CA SER A 291 -3.94 26.94 17.76
C SER A 291 -4.99 26.28 18.64
N GLY A 292 -4.89 26.51 19.95
CA GLY A 292 -5.60 25.77 20.99
C GLY A 292 -5.28 24.29 20.90
N ASP A 293 -6.34 23.51 20.82
CA ASP A 293 -6.26 22.06 20.70
C ASP A 293 -6.17 21.58 19.24
N THR A 294 -5.99 22.46 18.25
CA THR A 294 -6.02 22.02 16.83
C THR A 294 -4.81 22.47 16.03
N ALA A 295 -4.38 21.61 15.11
CA ALA A 295 -3.43 21.96 14.08
C ALA A 295 -4.06 23.00 13.15
N PHE A 296 -3.26 23.93 12.67
CA PHE A 296 -3.70 24.90 11.68
C PHE A 296 -2.83 24.90 10.42
N ARG A 297 -3.44 25.37 9.34
CA ARG A 297 -2.76 25.87 8.15
C ARG A 297 -3.18 27.32 7.92
N TRP A 298 -2.21 28.20 7.76
CA TRP A 298 -2.41 29.62 7.50
C TRP A 298 -1.92 29.98 6.09
N THR A 299 -2.68 30.82 5.40
CA THR A 299 -2.24 31.56 4.21
C THR A 299 -2.72 32.98 4.31
N GLU A 300 -2.11 33.91 3.55
CA GLU A 300 -2.57 35.30 3.52
C GLU A 300 -4.02 35.43 3.01
N THR A 301 -4.46 34.53 2.11
CA THR A 301 -5.81 34.55 1.53
C THR A 301 -6.86 34.03 2.50
N THR A 302 -6.58 32.93 3.20
CA THR A 302 -7.57 32.23 4.04
C THR A 302 -7.49 32.61 5.51
N GLY A 303 -6.37 33.22 5.95
CA GLY A 303 -6.02 33.28 7.36
C GLY A 303 -5.80 31.89 7.96
N MET A 304 -5.82 31.83 9.28
CA MET A 304 -5.64 30.59 10.04
C MET A 304 -6.87 29.69 9.88
N THR A 305 -6.68 28.50 9.33
CA THR A 305 -7.71 27.48 9.15
C THR A 305 -7.37 26.26 9.99
N SER A 306 -8.27 25.87 10.90
CA SER A 306 -8.12 24.63 11.67
C SER A 306 -8.22 23.42 10.75
N LEU A 307 -7.34 22.45 10.97
CA LEU A 307 -7.33 21.17 10.27
C LEU A 307 -8.18 20.10 11.01
N GLY A 308 -8.66 20.41 12.22
CA GLY A 308 -9.45 19.51 13.06
C GLY A 308 -8.60 18.56 13.92
N VAL A 309 -9.22 17.49 14.41
CA VAL A 309 -8.59 16.41 15.18
C VAL A 309 -9.05 15.06 14.62
N LEU A 310 -8.21 14.04 14.71
CA LEU A 310 -8.61 12.68 14.31
C LEU A 310 -9.64 12.12 15.31
N SER A 311 -10.53 11.23 14.86
CA SER A 311 -11.65 10.69 15.65
C SER A 311 -11.21 10.06 16.97
N GLY A 312 -11.73 10.53 18.10
CA GLY A 312 -11.37 10.01 19.43
C GLY A 312 -10.16 10.69 20.07
N GLN A 313 -9.53 11.65 19.40
CA GLN A 313 -8.45 12.47 19.92
C GLN A 313 -8.98 13.84 20.37
N SER A 314 -8.30 14.47 21.31
CA SER A 314 -8.70 15.78 21.85
C SER A 314 -7.82 16.93 21.41
N HIS A 315 -6.63 16.66 20.85
CA HIS A 315 -5.72 17.69 20.37
C HIS A 315 -4.99 17.30 19.08
N SER A 316 -4.50 18.28 18.34
CA SER A 316 -3.61 18.10 17.19
C SER A 316 -2.64 19.26 16.99
N GLY A 317 -1.52 19.00 16.33
CA GLY A 317 -0.52 20.00 15.96
C GLY A 317 0.16 19.63 14.65
N ALA A 318 0.24 20.58 13.71
CA ALA A 318 1.00 20.41 12.48
C ALA A 318 2.46 20.74 12.75
N THR A 319 3.36 19.81 12.48
CA THR A 319 4.79 19.94 12.78
C THR A 319 5.59 20.34 11.55
N SER A 320 5.10 20.06 10.35
CA SER A 320 5.79 20.41 9.12
C SER A 320 4.85 20.58 7.92
N VAL A 321 5.31 21.37 6.95
CA VAL A 321 4.67 21.61 5.66
C VAL A 321 5.66 21.40 4.52
N SER A 322 5.20 20.82 3.40
CA SER A 322 6.03 20.66 2.21
C SER A 322 6.44 22.00 1.59
N ASP A 323 7.57 22.05 0.87
CA ASP A 323 8.07 23.25 0.19
C ASP A 323 7.02 23.96 -0.67
N ASP A 324 6.15 23.19 -1.34
CA ASP A 324 5.06 23.69 -2.19
C ASP A 324 3.80 24.11 -1.41
N GLY A 325 3.78 23.95 -0.09
CA GLY A 325 2.68 24.35 0.78
C GLY A 325 1.42 23.47 0.73
N ASN A 326 1.48 22.33 0.02
CA ASN A 326 0.30 21.49 -0.28
C ASN A 326 0.14 20.27 0.64
N THR A 327 1.19 19.83 1.32
CA THR A 327 1.12 18.69 2.23
C THR A 327 1.49 19.15 3.62
N VAL A 328 0.63 18.85 4.59
CA VAL A 328 0.84 19.13 6.01
C VAL A 328 0.84 17.81 6.76
N VAL A 329 1.80 17.65 7.66
CA VAL A 329 1.90 16.48 8.55
C VAL A 329 1.99 16.93 10.00
N GLY A 330 1.63 16.03 10.90
CA GLY A 330 1.69 16.29 12.32
C GLY A 330 1.09 15.17 13.13
N GLU A 331 0.74 15.49 14.36
CA GLU A 331 0.19 14.55 15.33
C GLU A 331 -1.19 14.99 15.77
N SER A 332 -2.10 14.05 15.96
CA SER A 332 -3.37 14.24 16.65
C SER A 332 -3.47 13.20 17.77
N GLY A 333 -3.35 13.65 19.01
CA GLY A 333 -3.09 12.77 20.15
C GLY A 333 -1.77 12.03 19.99
N ASP A 334 -1.85 10.71 19.97
CA ASP A 334 -0.75 9.77 19.74
C ASP A 334 -0.65 9.27 18.28
N ARG A 335 -1.48 9.82 17.38
CA ARG A 335 -1.58 9.34 15.99
C ARG A 335 -1.03 10.36 15.00
N ALA A 336 -0.26 9.87 14.03
CA ALA A 336 0.23 10.70 12.93
C ALA A 336 -0.90 10.98 11.91
N PHE A 337 -0.97 12.22 11.43
CA PHE A 337 -1.88 12.59 10.35
C PHE A 337 -1.14 13.15 9.14
N ILE A 338 -1.81 13.05 7.99
CA ILE A 338 -1.48 13.77 6.77
C ILE A 338 -2.69 14.57 6.28
N TRP A 339 -2.44 15.75 5.74
CA TRP A 339 -3.47 16.63 5.20
C TRP A 339 -3.00 17.29 3.90
N THR A 340 -3.95 17.50 2.98
CA THR A 340 -3.75 18.30 1.76
C THR A 340 -4.99 19.15 1.51
N PRO A 341 -4.90 20.28 0.78
CA PRO A 341 -6.06 21.09 0.39
C PRO A 341 -7.17 20.31 -0.34
N ASP A 342 -6.79 19.23 -1.06
CA ASP A 342 -7.73 18.36 -1.78
C ASP A 342 -8.49 17.37 -0.85
N SER A 343 -8.11 17.29 0.44
CA SER A 343 -8.74 16.42 1.45
C SER A 343 -9.64 17.24 2.37
N PRO A 344 -10.93 16.86 2.53
CA PRO A 344 -11.85 17.61 3.39
C PRO A 344 -11.52 17.52 4.89
N ALA A 345 -10.66 16.59 5.31
CA ALA A 345 -10.24 16.39 6.70
C ALA A 345 -8.82 15.79 6.77
N MET A 346 -8.21 15.82 7.95
CA MET A 346 -6.99 15.04 8.24
C MET A 346 -7.22 13.56 7.95
N GLN A 347 -6.19 12.89 7.43
CA GLN A 347 -6.20 11.43 7.29
C GLN A 347 -5.19 10.80 8.26
N ASP A 348 -5.66 9.81 9.01
CA ASP A 348 -4.82 8.98 9.88
C ASP A 348 -3.86 8.18 9.00
N LEU A 349 -2.55 8.33 9.25
CA LEU A 349 -1.54 7.74 8.40
C LEU A 349 -1.52 6.21 8.49
N ASP A 350 -1.72 5.63 9.68
CA ASP A 350 -1.73 4.18 9.90
C ASP A 350 -2.97 3.53 9.27
N HIS A 351 -4.13 4.14 9.46
CA HIS A 351 -5.34 3.67 8.80
C HIS A 351 -5.25 3.83 7.28
N LEU A 352 -4.66 4.93 6.78
CA LEU A 352 -4.46 5.13 5.36
C LEU A 352 -3.60 4.00 4.77
N GLN A 353 -2.54 3.58 5.48
CA GLN A 353 -1.71 2.43 5.09
C GLN A 353 -2.48 1.10 5.15
N THR A 354 -3.22 0.85 6.24
CA THR A 354 -4.06 -0.35 6.40
C THR A 354 -5.07 -0.48 5.26
N SER A 355 -5.65 0.65 4.82
CA SER A 355 -6.61 0.67 3.70
C SER A 355 -6.00 0.14 2.39
N LEU A 356 -4.69 0.28 2.19
CA LEU A 356 -3.99 -0.21 1.00
C LEU A 356 -3.86 -1.73 1.00
N ILE A 357 -3.54 -2.31 2.16
CA ILE A 357 -3.43 -3.77 2.33
C ILE A 357 -4.81 -4.41 2.14
N GLN A 358 -5.86 -3.80 2.70
CA GLN A 358 -7.25 -4.25 2.50
C GLN A 358 -7.66 -4.24 1.02
N SER A 359 -7.22 -3.25 0.23
CA SER A 359 -7.44 -3.25 -1.23
C SER A 359 -6.77 -4.44 -1.91
N ALA A 360 -5.57 -4.85 -1.47
CA ALA A 360 -4.90 -6.04 -2.00
C ALA A 360 -5.65 -7.33 -1.70
N ASP A 361 -6.17 -7.46 -0.49
CA ASP A 361 -6.99 -8.60 -0.08
C ASP A 361 -8.30 -8.66 -0.87
N THR A 362 -8.97 -7.52 -1.03
CA THR A 362 -10.22 -7.39 -1.81
C THR A 362 -10.04 -7.85 -3.25
N VAL A 363 -8.98 -7.40 -3.92
CA VAL A 363 -8.66 -7.82 -5.28
C VAL A 363 -8.41 -9.32 -5.36
N ASN A 364 -7.64 -9.89 -4.43
CA ASN A 364 -7.36 -11.33 -4.42
C ASN A 364 -8.61 -12.18 -4.16
N GLN A 365 -9.56 -11.69 -3.36
CA GLN A 365 -10.86 -12.34 -3.19
C GLN A 365 -11.70 -12.26 -4.46
N LEU A 366 -11.73 -11.11 -5.16
CA LEU A 366 -12.41 -10.98 -6.46
C LEU A 366 -11.80 -11.92 -7.52
N VAL A 367 -10.46 -12.04 -7.56
CA VAL A 367 -9.75 -13.01 -8.42
C VAL A 367 -10.13 -14.44 -8.06
N SER A 368 -10.26 -14.76 -6.78
CA SER A 368 -10.68 -16.09 -6.29
C SER A 368 -12.11 -16.43 -6.72
N ASN A 369 -13.06 -15.50 -6.57
CA ASN A 369 -14.45 -15.68 -7.03
C ASN A 369 -14.53 -15.89 -8.55
N GLN A 370 -13.79 -15.08 -9.31
CA GLN A 370 -13.72 -15.25 -10.76
C GLN A 370 -13.08 -16.60 -11.16
N THR A 371 -12.06 -17.03 -10.43
CA THR A 371 -11.39 -18.33 -10.67
C THR A 371 -12.33 -19.50 -10.35
N ARG A 372 -13.07 -19.45 -9.24
CA ARG A 372 -14.11 -20.44 -8.90
C ARG A 372 -15.13 -20.56 -10.02
N ARG A 373 -15.69 -19.42 -10.46
CA ARG A 373 -16.67 -19.38 -11.56
C ARG A 373 -16.16 -20.05 -12.83
N LEU A 374 -14.92 -19.77 -13.23
CA LEU A 374 -14.34 -20.41 -14.42
C LEU A 374 -14.13 -21.92 -14.21
N ARG A 375 -13.72 -22.34 -13.01
CA ARG A 375 -13.59 -23.78 -12.70
C ARG A 375 -14.94 -24.48 -12.77
N ASP A 376 -15.99 -23.93 -12.16
CA ASP A 376 -17.35 -24.46 -12.23
C ASP A 376 -17.84 -24.54 -13.68
N LEU A 377 -17.57 -23.49 -14.47
CA LEU A 377 -17.89 -23.44 -15.89
C LEU A 377 -17.18 -24.54 -16.71
N THR A 378 -15.93 -24.89 -16.38
CA THR A 378 -15.21 -25.99 -17.05
C THR A 378 -15.70 -27.38 -16.67
N GLN A 379 -16.38 -27.51 -15.52
CA GLN A 379 -16.97 -28.77 -15.06
C GLN A 379 -18.37 -28.98 -15.63
N GLN A 380 -19.09 -27.90 -15.93
CA GLN A 380 -20.49 -28.00 -16.35
C GLN A 380 -20.66 -28.50 -17.79
N GLN A 381 -21.40 -29.60 -17.95
CA GLN A 381 -21.58 -30.32 -19.21
C GLN A 381 -23.02 -30.82 -19.37
N CYS A 382 -23.51 -30.88 -20.60
CA CYS A 382 -24.82 -31.45 -20.94
C CYS A 382 -24.64 -32.69 -21.83
N HIS A 383 -24.69 -33.88 -21.24
CA HIS A 383 -24.55 -35.13 -21.99
C HIS A 383 -25.92 -35.63 -22.50
N PRO A 384 -26.09 -35.82 -23.83
CA PRO A 384 -27.25 -36.49 -24.38
C PRO A 384 -27.32 -37.95 -23.91
N GLY A 385 -28.52 -38.45 -23.59
CA GLY A 385 -28.74 -39.87 -23.29
C GLY A 385 -28.59 -40.74 -24.54
N ILE A 386 -28.45 -42.06 -24.39
CA ILE A 386 -28.07 -43.01 -25.47
C ILE A 386 -28.90 -42.85 -26.75
N ASN A 387 -30.18 -42.50 -26.63
CA ASN A 387 -31.12 -42.39 -27.75
C ASN A 387 -31.29 -40.94 -28.26
N GLN A 388 -30.55 -39.99 -27.70
CA GLN A 388 -30.64 -38.56 -28.00
C GLN A 388 -29.35 -38.06 -28.66
N THR A 389 -29.49 -37.08 -29.54
CA THR A 389 -28.37 -36.45 -30.25
C THR A 389 -27.97 -35.14 -29.59
N TYR A 390 -28.94 -34.40 -29.06
CA TYR A 390 -28.74 -33.09 -28.48
C TYR A 390 -29.13 -33.05 -27.01
N CYS A 391 -28.54 -32.11 -26.28
CA CYS A 391 -28.83 -31.84 -24.88
C CYS A 391 -28.82 -30.33 -24.66
N LEU A 392 -29.82 -29.81 -23.94
CA LEU A 392 -29.86 -28.46 -23.40
C LEU A 392 -30.05 -28.56 -21.89
N SER A 393 -29.29 -27.76 -21.15
CA SER A 393 -29.50 -27.60 -19.71
C SER A 393 -29.39 -26.15 -19.30
N GLY A 394 -30.16 -25.79 -18.28
CA GLY A 394 -30.11 -24.50 -17.63
C GLY A 394 -30.16 -24.69 -16.14
N GLY A 395 -29.33 -23.96 -15.39
CA GLY A 395 -29.29 -24.09 -13.95
C GLY A 395 -28.71 -22.86 -13.28
N SER A 396 -28.96 -22.73 -11.99
CA SER A 396 -28.39 -21.70 -11.15
C SER A 396 -27.59 -22.33 -10.02
N GLN A 397 -26.48 -21.70 -9.67
CA GLN A 397 -25.64 -22.04 -8.52
C GLN A 397 -25.45 -20.79 -7.67
N SER A 398 -25.61 -20.95 -6.37
CA SER A 398 -25.44 -19.89 -5.38
C SER A 398 -24.48 -20.37 -4.32
N TYR A 399 -23.48 -19.57 -4.01
CA TYR A 399 -22.51 -19.80 -2.95
C TYR A 399 -22.63 -18.72 -1.90
N ALA A 400 -22.53 -19.10 -0.63
CA ALA A 400 -22.48 -18.19 0.51
C ALA A 400 -21.36 -18.61 1.48
N GLY A 401 -20.75 -17.62 2.14
CA GLY A 401 -19.60 -17.82 3.03
C GLY A 401 -18.26 -17.52 2.35
N GLY A 402 -17.18 -17.59 3.14
CA GLY A 402 -15.87 -17.08 2.75
C GLY A 402 -15.35 -16.16 3.85
N ALA A 403 -15.08 -14.90 3.51
CA ALA A 403 -14.67 -13.88 4.48
C ALA A 403 -15.79 -13.59 5.49
N ASP A 404 -17.04 -13.47 5.01
CA ASP A 404 -18.22 -13.32 5.87
C ASP A 404 -19.42 -14.21 5.44
N ASN A 405 -20.40 -14.40 6.33
CA ASN A 405 -21.64 -15.13 6.03
C ASN A 405 -22.56 -14.40 5.04
N SER A 406 -22.37 -13.10 4.88
CA SER A 406 -23.13 -12.25 3.97
C SER A 406 -22.51 -12.12 2.59
N ASP A 407 -21.32 -12.68 2.37
CA ASP A 407 -20.72 -12.82 1.04
C ASP A 407 -21.51 -13.84 0.23
N TYR A 408 -21.81 -13.49 -1.02
CA TYR A 408 -22.53 -14.37 -1.91
C TYR A 408 -22.05 -14.28 -3.36
N GLN A 409 -22.13 -15.39 -4.07
CA GLN A 409 -21.89 -15.49 -5.50
C GLN A 409 -23.05 -16.25 -6.14
N ASN A 410 -23.64 -15.68 -7.20
CA ASN A 410 -24.73 -16.28 -7.94
C ASN A 410 -24.36 -16.41 -9.40
N ASP A 411 -24.51 -17.61 -9.95
CA ASP A 411 -24.22 -17.95 -11.33
C ASP A 411 -25.43 -18.62 -11.99
N LEU A 412 -25.84 -18.10 -13.14
CA LEU A 412 -26.78 -18.72 -14.07
C LEU A 412 -25.98 -19.32 -15.21
N GLN A 413 -26.21 -20.61 -15.49
CA GLN A 413 -25.50 -21.36 -16.51
C GLN A 413 -26.49 -21.94 -17.53
N LEU A 414 -26.11 -21.89 -18.81
CA LEU A 414 -26.81 -22.53 -19.93
C LEU A 414 -25.82 -23.38 -20.71
N SER A 415 -26.06 -24.68 -20.81
CA SER A 415 -25.17 -25.62 -21.51
C SER A 415 -25.88 -26.35 -22.62
N GLY A 416 -25.25 -26.44 -23.79
CA GLY A 416 -25.69 -27.23 -24.93
C GLY A 416 -24.65 -28.29 -25.28
N GLY A 417 -25.10 -29.51 -25.56
CA GLY A 417 -24.24 -30.64 -25.95
C GLY A 417 -24.76 -31.37 -27.18
N LEU A 418 -23.83 -31.89 -27.97
CA LEU A 418 -24.04 -32.67 -29.18
C LEU A 418 -23.25 -33.98 -29.07
N ARG A 419 -23.93 -35.11 -29.25
CA ARG A 419 -23.26 -36.40 -29.44
C ARG A 419 -22.71 -36.48 -30.87
N LEU A 420 -21.39 -36.64 -30.98
CA LEU A 420 -20.68 -36.73 -32.26
C LEU A 420 -20.66 -38.17 -32.79
N ASN A 421 -20.51 -39.14 -31.89
CA ASN A 421 -20.58 -40.57 -32.15
C ASN A 421 -20.89 -41.32 -30.83
N GLU A 422 -20.85 -42.65 -30.83
CA GLU A 422 -21.15 -43.47 -29.64
C GLU A 422 -20.31 -43.12 -28.41
N GLN A 423 -19.09 -42.62 -28.59
CA GLN A 423 -18.12 -42.39 -27.52
C GLN A 423 -17.83 -40.92 -27.23
N PHE A 424 -18.08 -40.01 -28.18
CA PHE A 424 -17.69 -38.61 -28.06
C PHE A 424 -18.89 -37.65 -28.05
N THR A 425 -18.85 -36.73 -27.10
CA THR A 425 -19.79 -35.61 -26.98
C THR A 425 -19.00 -34.31 -26.91
N ALA A 426 -19.49 -33.25 -27.54
CA ALA A 426 -18.92 -31.91 -27.42
C ALA A 426 -20.02 -30.89 -27.17
N GLY A 427 -19.66 -29.75 -26.58
CA GLY A 427 -20.63 -28.73 -26.27
C GLY A 427 -20.03 -27.41 -25.83
N ALA A 428 -20.94 -26.50 -25.50
CA ALA A 428 -20.62 -25.17 -25.01
C ALA A 428 -21.50 -24.84 -23.80
N THR A 429 -20.94 -24.08 -22.87
CA THR A 429 -21.63 -23.59 -21.68
C THR A 429 -21.44 -22.08 -21.58
N LEU A 430 -22.52 -21.35 -21.36
CA LEU A 430 -22.50 -19.92 -21.05
C LEU A 430 -22.76 -19.73 -19.56
N SER A 431 -22.10 -18.78 -18.94
CA SER A 431 -22.43 -18.33 -17.59
C SER A 431 -22.57 -16.82 -17.52
N ILE A 432 -23.55 -16.38 -16.73
CA ILE A 432 -23.66 -15.00 -16.25
C ILE A 432 -23.83 -15.04 -14.74
N GLY A 433 -23.32 -14.04 -14.04
CA GLY A 433 -23.48 -14.01 -12.60
C GLY A 433 -22.89 -12.77 -11.97
N ALA A 434 -23.07 -12.66 -10.67
CA ALA A 434 -22.60 -11.56 -9.84
C ALA A 434 -22.11 -12.10 -8.49
N SER A 435 -21.26 -11.34 -7.81
CA SER A 435 -20.87 -11.63 -6.44
C SER A 435 -20.72 -10.36 -5.61
N THR A 436 -20.94 -10.46 -4.31
CA THR A 436 -20.70 -9.38 -3.35
C THR A 436 -19.80 -9.89 -2.23
N LEU A 437 -18.82 -9.07 -1.86
CA LEU A 437 -17.96 -9.21 -0.69
C LEU A 437 -18.33 -8.05 0.25
N LYS A 438 -19.19 -8.31 1.23
CA LYS A 438 -19.90 -7.23 1.93
C LYS A 438 -19.00 -6.42 2.86
N ASP A 439 -18.12 -7.10 3.59
CA ASP A 439 -17.21 -6.45 4.54
C ASP A 439 -16.14 -5.59 3.84
N GLN A 440 -15.88 -5.89 2.56
CA GLN A 440 -14.93 -5.15 1.72
C GLN A 440 -15.62 -4.10 0.83
N ASP A 441 -16.95 -3.94 0.94
CA ASP A 441 -17.79 -3.12 0.05
C ASP A 441 -17.45 -3.33 -1.44
N ALA A 442 -17.27 -4.60 -1.81
CA ALA A 442 -16.83 -4.99 -3.15
C ALA A 442 -17.88 -5.82 -3.87
N GLU A 443 -18.06 -5.52 -5.16
CA GLU A 443 -19.08 -6.11 -6.00
C GLU A 443 -18.48 -6.50 -7.34
N GLN A 444 -18.75 -7.73 -7.77
CA GLN A 444 -18.61 -8.17 -9.14
C GLN A 444 -19.97 -7.96 -9.83
N ASN A 445 -20.18 -6.77 -10.36
CA ASN A 445 -21.45 -6.31 -10.91
C ASN A 445 -21.93 -7.15 -12.08
N LYS A 446 -21.00 -7.51 -12.97
CA LYS A 446 -21.28 -8.30 -14.16
C LYS A 446 -20.11 -9.21 -14.41
N ALA A 447 -20.36 -10.51 -14.42
CA ALA A 447 -19.36 -11.48 -14.85
C ALA A 447 -19.98 -12.47 -15.84
N PHE A 448 -19.29 -12.64 -16.95
CA PHE A 448 -19.67 -13.46 -18.09
C PHE A 448 -18.62 -14.56 -18.30
N GLY A 449 -19.07 -15.75 -18.67
CA GLY A 449 -18.22 -16.86 -19.04
C GLY A 449 -18.73 -17.62 -20.26
N LEU A 450 -17.79 -18.13 -21.04
CA LEU A 450 -18.02 -19.08 -22.13
C LEU A 450 -17.05 -20.26 -21.98
N GLY A 451 -17.61 -21.44 -21.82
CA GLY A 451 -16.91 -22.72 -21.79
C GLY A 451 -17.15 -23.51 -23.07
N LEU A 452 -16.11 -24.15 -23.57
CA LEU A 452 -16.18 -25.20 -24.59
C LEU A 452 -15.65 -26.48 -23.96
N TRP A 453 -16.32 -27.60 -24.23
CA TRP A 453 -15.95 -28.87 -23.65
C TRP A 453 -16.12 -30.02 -24.63
N SER A 454 -15.35 -31.05 -24.42
CA SER A 454 -15.46 -32.34 -25.08
C SER A 454 -15.33 -33.44 -24.04
N ALA A 455 -16.04 -34.54 -24.25
CA ALA A 455 -16.03 -35.68 -23.37
C ALA A 455 -15.99 -36.98 -24.15
N TYR A 456 -15.31 -37.96 -23.55
CA TYR A 456 -15.20 -39.32 -24.00
C TYR A 456 -15.88 -40.24 -22.98
N GLN A 457 -16.67 -41.20 -23.45
CA GLN A 457 -17.29 -42.25 -22.67
C GLN A 457 -17.06 -43.58 -23.38
N GLN A 458 -16.42 -44.54 -22.71
CA GLN A 458 -16.21 -45.88 -23.25
C GLN A 458 -17.54 -46.60 -23.47
N ASN A 459 -18.41 -46.57 -22.46
CA ASN A 459 -19.75 -47.13 -22.49
C ASN A 459 -20.77 -46.02 -22.24
N SER A 460 -21.91 -46.10 -22.92
CA SER A 460 -22.95 -45.09 -22.90
C SER A 460 -23.74 -45.01 -21.58
N ASP A 461 -23.55 -45.98 -20.69
CA ASP A 461 -24.05 -46.00 -19.30
C ASP A 461 -23.06 -45.38 -18.30
N ASN A 462 -21.96 -44.80 -18.79
CA ASN A 462 -20.84 -44.24 -18.02
C ASN A 462 -19.98 -45.26 -17.26
N THR A 463 -20.14 -46.56 -17.52
CA THR A 463 -19.20 -47.57 -17.00
C THR A 463 -17.89 -47.57 -17.80
N GLY A 464 -16.81 -48.03 -17.18
CA GLY A 464 -15.49 -48.06 -17.80
C GLY A 464 -14.84 -46.67 -17.86
N TRP A 465 -13.92 -46.48 -18.80
CA TRP A 465 -13.15 -45.25 -18.93
C TRP A 465 -13.99 -44.09 -19.47
N GLY A 466 -13.80 -42.92 -18.89
CA GLY A 466 -14.24 -41.68 -19.49
C GLY A 466 -13.31 -40.53 -19.16
N GLY A 467 -13.50 -39.42 -19.84
CA GLY A 467 -12.70 -38.23 -19.63
C GLY A 467 -13.30 -37.01 -20.28
N SER A 468 -12.79 -35.84 -19.90
CA SER A 468 -13.20 -34.58 -20.52
C SER A 468 -12.05 -33.59 -20.62
N ALA A 469 -12.14 -32.74 -21.62
CA ALA A 469 -11.27 -31.59 -21.80
C ALA A 469 -12.15 -30.35 -22.04
N SER A 470 -11.91 -29.31 -21.25
CA SER A 470 -12.68 -28.08 -21.25
C SER A 470 -11.76 -26.86 -21.27
N VAL A 471 -12.18 -25.81 -21.97
CA VAL A 471 -11.59 -24.47 -21.91
C VAL A 471 -12.69 -23.47 -21.60
N ALA A 472 -12.43 -22.52 -20.70
CA ALA A 472 -13.34 -21.45 -20.36
C ALA A 472 -12.65 -20.10 -20.52
N LEU A 473 -13.40 -19.13 -21.02
CA LEU A 473 -13.04 -17.72 -21.08
C LEU A 473 -14.03 -16.95 -20.22
N GLY A 474 -13.58 -15.92 -19.51
CA GLY A 474 -14.48 -15.06 -18.75
C GLY A 474 -14.03 -13.62 -18.67
N LYS A 475 -14.99 -12.73 -18.43
CA LYS A 475 -14.76 -11.31 -18.17
C LYS A 475 -15.61 -10.87 -16.99
N SER A 476 -15.10 -9.91 -16.20
CA SER A 476 -15.89 -9.28 -15.16
C SER A 476 -15.62 -7.79 -15.01
N ASP A 477 -16.68 -7.04 -14.69
CA ASP A 477 -16.62 -5.67 -14.23
C ASP A 477 -16.87 -5.68 -12.71
N ASN A 478 -15.93 -5.13 -11.95
CA ASN A 478 -15.93 -5.15 -10.50
C ASN A 478 -15.75 -3.73 -9.96
N THR A 479 -16.31 -3.48 -8.78
CA THR A 479 -16.16 -2.23 -8.02
C THR A 479 -15.83 -2.55 -6.60
N PHE A 480 -15.03 -1.72 -5.94
CA PHE A 480 -14.82 -1.81 -4.50
C PHE A 480 -14.50 -0.43 -3.93
N GLU A 481 -14.59 -0.29 -2.61
CA GLU A 481 -14.30 0.95 -1.90
C GLU A 481 -13.18 0.74 -0.89
N ARG A 482 -12.08 1.48 -1.05
CA ARG A 482 -10.97 1.49 -0.09
C ARG A 482 -11.34 2.31 1.15
N GLY A 483 -10.85 1.90 2.31
CA GLY A 483 -11.04 2.61 3.58
C GLY A 483 -12.32 2.23 4.32
N VAL A 484 -12.98 1.15 3.91
CA VAL A 484 -14.17 0.61 4.58
C VAL A 484 -13.77 0.08 5.96
N GLY A 485 -14.57 0.44 6.97
CA GLY A 485 -14.32 0.04 8.36
C GLY A 485 -13.19 0.81 9.06
N LEU A 486 -12.51 1.74 8.37
CA LEU A 486 -11.47 2.58 8.94
C LEU A 486 -11.99 4.00 9.19
N THR A 487 -11.67 4.55 10.36
CA THR A 487 -11.96 5.96 10.67
C THR A 487 -10.87 6.86 10.11
N ASP A 488 -11.20 8.13 9.89
CA ASP A 488 -10.21 9.15 9.52
C ASP A 488 -9.41 8.79 8.25
N VAL A 489 -10.01 8.06 7.31
CA VAL A 489 -9.45 7.79 5.99
C VAL A 489 -10.51 8.15 4.96
N GLN A 490 -10.11 8.89 3.93
CA GLN A 490 -11.03 9.19 2.85
C GLN A 490 -11.28 7.92 2.04
N ARG A 491 -12.57 7.56 1.94
CA ARG A 491 -12.97 6.41 1.13
C ARG A 491 -12.74 6.66 -0.34
N ALA A 492 -12.26 5.65 -1.05
CA ALA A 492 -11.91 5.77 -2.45
C ALA A 492 -12.52 4.64 -3.27
N ARG A 493 -13.36 4.99 -4.25
CA ARG A 493 -13.99 4.01 -5.13
C ARG A 493 -13.05 3.61 -6.26
N ALA A 494 -12.92 2.31 -6.48
CA ALA A 494 -12.16 1.70 -7.57
C ALA A 494 -13.08 0.94 -8.53
N ASN A 495 -12.71 0.95 -9.82
CA ASN A 495 -13.36 0.14 -10.86
C ASN A 495 -12.30 -0.78 -11.47
N LEU A 496 -12.55 -2.08 -11.45
CA LEU A 496 -11.61 -3.11 -11.83
C LEU A 496 -12.21 -4.05 -12.86
N LYS A 497 -11.53 -4.19 -13.99
CA LYS A 497 -11.92 -5.17 -15.02
C LYS A 497 -11.01 -6.38 -14.95
N MET A 498 -11.59 -7.56 -15.11
CA MET A 498 -10.83 -8.80 -15.18
C MET A 498 -11.12 -9.57 -16.46
N SER A 499 -10.10 -10.27 -16.94
CA SER A 499 -10.19 -11.23 -18.03
C SER A 499 -9.53 -12.54 -17.60
N SER A 500 -10.23 -13.64 -17.80
CA SER A 500 -9.81 -14.94 -17.28
C SER A 500 -9.87 -16.03 -18.34
N THR A 501 -9.01 -17.03 -18.18
CA THR A 501 -9.03 -18.28 -18.94
C THR A 501 -8.81 -19.44 -17.98
N ALA A 502 -9.55 -20.53 -18.15
CA ALA A 502 -9.32 -21.76 -17.43
C ALA A 502 -9.31 -22.94 -18.39
N VAL A 503 -8.49 -23.93 -18.10
CA VAL A 503 -8.43 -25.20 -18.81
C VAL A 503 -8.58 -26.30 -17.78
N ARG A 504 -9.37 -27.32 -18.09
CA ARG A 504 -9.52 -28.52 -17.26
C ARG A 504 -9.40 -29.76 -18.12
N VAL A 505 -8.63 -30.73 -17.64
CA VAL A 505 -8.59 -32.10 -18.18
C VAL A 505 -8.90 -33.06 -17.05
N ALA A 506 -9.81 -34.00 -17.29
CA ALA A 506 -10.21 -34.99 -16.31
C ALA A 506 -10.29 -36.39 -16.90
N ALA A 507 -9.96 -37.37 -16.07
CA ALA A 507 -10.12 -38.78 -16.34
C ALA A 507 -10.87 -39.43 -15.18
N HIS A 508 -11.78 -40.35 -15.51
CA HIS A 508 -12.58 -41.06 -14.54
C HIS A 508 -12.84 -42.50 -14.98
N TYR A 509 -13.20 -43.35 -14.01
CA TYR A 509 -13.53 -44.75 -14.28
C TYR A 509 -14.84 -45.13 -13.57
N GLY A 510 -15.87 -45.46 -14.32
CA GLY A 510 -17.17 -45.84 -13.77
C GLY A 510 -17.23 -47.31 -13.39
N VAL A 511 -17.52 -47.60 -12.12
CA VAL A 511 -17.66 -48.94 -11.56
C VAL A 511 -19.08 -49.13 -11.06
N GLN A 512 -19.78 -50.13 -11.60
CA GLN A 512 -21.11 -50.50 -11.14
C GLN A 512 -21.00 -51.35 -9.87
N VAL A 513 -21.55 -50.88 -8.75
CA VAL A 513 -21.60 -51.58 -7.45
C VAL A 513 -23.06 -51.75 -7.03
N GLY A 514 -23.60 -52.94 -7.27
CA GLY A 514 -25.05 -53.17 -7.13
C GLY A 514 -25.84 -52.25 -8.07
N THR A 515 -26.76 -51.46 -7.53
CA THR A 515 -27.49 -50.44 -8.30
C THR A 515 -26.77 -49.10 -8.40
N THR A 516 -25.68 -48.89 -7.65
CA THR A 516 -24.97 -47.61 -7.59
C THR A 516 -23.83 -47.57 -8.59
N LEU A 517 -23.76 -46.51 -9.40
CA LEU A 517 -22.58 -46.21 -10.20
C LEU A 517 -21.61 -45.38 -9.36
N VAL A 518 -20.42 -45.91 -9.07
CA VAL A 518 -19.34 -45.21 -8.37
C VAL A 518 -18.29 -44.79 -9.38
N THR A 519 -17.88 -43.54 -9.37
CA THR A 519 -16.95 -42.97 -10.36
C THR A 519 -15.85 -42.18 -9.64
N PRO A 520 -14.70 -42.79 -9.34
CA PRO A 520 -13.48 -42.04 -9.04
C PRO A 520 -13.08 -41.16 -10.23
N GLU A 521 -12.60 -39.95 -9.92
CA GLU A 521 -12.10 -38.97 -10.88
C GLU A 521 -10.79 -38.36 -10.40
N VAL A 522 -9.89 -38.12 -11.36
CA VAL A 522 -8.75 -37.22 -11.20
C VAL A 522 -8.82 -36.14 -12.27
N SER A 523 -8.56 -34.90 -11.89
CA SER A 523 -8.50 -33.79 -12.85
C SER A 523 -7.36 -32.83 -12.55
N LEU A 524 -6.88 -32.17 -13.61
CA LEU A 524 -5.94 -31.07 -13.55
C LEU A 524 -6.62 -29.84 -14.15
N SER A 525 -6.61 -28.74 -13.41
CA SER A 525 -7.16 -27.47 -13.83
C SER A 525 -6.09 -26.39 -13.75
N HIS A 526 -6.00 -25.54 -14.77
CA HIS A 526 -5.16 -24.36 -14.76
C HIS A 526 -6.00 -23.13 -15.06
N ALA A 527 -5.96 -22.14 -14.18
CA ALA A 527 -6.67 -20.89 -14.32
C ALA A 527 -5.68 -19.73 -14.39
N ARG A 528 -5.97 -18.77 -15.27
CA ARG A 528 -5.25 -17.52 -15.40
C ARG A 528 -6.26 -16.38 -15.37
N THR A 529 -6.10 -15.44 -14.45
CA THR A 529 -6.93 -14.24 -14.34
C THR A 529 -6.02 -13.02 -14.41
N GLY A 530 -6.25 -12.16 -15.38
CA GLY A 530 -5.61 -10.85 -15.49
C GLY A 530 -6.56 -9.76 -15.01
N GLN A 531 -6.03 -8.82 -14.23
CA GLN A 531 -6.73 -7.59 -13.90
C GLN A 531 -6.14 -6.43 -14.71
N ASP A 532 -7.00 -5.53 -15.18
CA ASP A 532 -6.57 -4.27 -15.77
C ASP A 532 -6.10 -3.31 -14.68
N GLY A 533 -5.14 -2.44 -15.01
CA GLY A 533 -4.75 -1.37 -14.10
C GLY A 533 -5.91 -0.38 -13.90
N PHE A 534 -5.96 0.25 -12.74
CA PHE A 534 -7.00 1.23 -12.39
C PHE A 534 -6.43 2.42 -11.63
N THR A 535 -7.19 3.51 -11.59
CA THR A 535 -6.85 4.66 -10.76
C THR A 535 -8.10 5.10 -10.01
N GLU A 536 -7.97 5.20 -8.69
CA GLU A 536 -9.01 5.74 -7.82
C GLU A 536 -9.28 7.21 -8.17
N ARG A 537 -10.53 7.65 -7.94
CA ARG A 537 -10.96 9.01 -8.29
C ARG A 537 -11.62 9.67 -7.09
N ASN A 538 -11.62 11.00 -7.08
CA ASN A 538 -12.26 11.83 -6.06
C ASN A 538 -11.72 11.58 -4.64
N VAL A 539 -10.41 11.34 -4.54
CA VAL A 539 -9.69 11.14 -3.28
C VAL A 539 -8.38 11.94 -3.32
N ALA A 540 -7.98 12.51 -2.18
CA ALA A 540 -6.76 13.31 -2.06
C ALA A 540 -5.49 12.49 -2.36
N PHE A 541 -5.49 11.24 -1.92
CA PHE A 541 -4.42 10.28 -2.14
C PHE A 541 -4.89 9.09 -2.96
N PRO A 542 -4.99 9.23 -4.30
CA PRO A 542 -5.44 8.14 -5.16
C PRO A 542 -4.37 7.05 -5.27
N LEU A 543 -4.82 5.80 -5.33
CA LEU A 543 -4.00 4.70 -5.84
C LEU A 543 -4.16 4.58 -7.35
N THR A 544 -3.02 4.54 -8.04
CA THR A 544 -2.90 4.07 -9.42
C THR A 544 -2.26 2.69 -9.38
N VAL A 545 -3.06 1.66 -9.61
CA VAL A 545 -2.66 0.26 -9.60
C VAL A 545 -2.37 -0.22 -11.02
N ASP A 546 -1.26 -0.93 -11.19
CA ASP A 546 -0.85 -1.52 -12.45
C ASP A 546 -1.63 -2.80 -12.77
N SER A 547 -1.67 -3.17 -14.05
CA SER A 547 -2.26 -4.44 -14.47
C SER A 547 -1.46 -5.61 -13.91
N SER A 548 -2.14 -6.61 -13.34
CA SER A 548 -1.49 -7.78 -12.77
C SER A 548 -2.14 -9.09 -13.26
N LYS A 549 -1.48 -10.22 -12.98
CA LYS A 549 -1.93 -11.55 -13.40
C LYS A 549 -1.79 -12.54 -12.26
N SER A 550 -2.79 -13.40 -12.11
CA SER A 550 -2.77 -14.59 -11.28
C SER A 550 -2.80 -15.84 -12.15
N ARG A 551 -1.97 -16.84 -11.81
CA ARG A 551 -1.94 -18.17 -12.43
C ARG A 551 -1.99 -19.23 -11.35
N GLN A 552 -2.98 -20.11 -11.43
CA GLN A 552 -3.22 -21.11 -10.40
C GLN A 552 -3.43 -22.48 -11.05
N THR A 553 -2.76 -23.49 -10.52
CA THR A 553 -2.90 -24.88 -10.99
C THR A 553 -3.42 -25.75 -9.85
N TYR A 554 -4.53 -26.42 -10.09
CA TYR A 554 -5.19 -27.31 -9.15
C TYR A 554 -5.18 -28.74 -9.66
N ALA A 555 -4.92 -29.70 -8.78
CA ALA A 555 -5.28 -31.09 -8.99
C ALA A 555 -6.47 -31.45 -8.09
N THR A 556 -7.51 -32.03 -8.69
CA THR A 556 -8.67 -32.52 -7.96
C THR A 556 -8.65 -34.04 -7.97
N VAL A 557 -8.82 -34.64 -6.80
CA VAL A 557 -9.12 -36.07 -6.66
C VAL A 557 -10.47 -36.19 -5.99
N GLY A 558 -11.37 -36.97 -6.58
CA GLY A 558 -12.70 -37.14 -6.02
C GLY A 558 -13.35 -38.45 -6.39
N VAL A 559 -14.47 -38.71 -5.73
CA VAL A 559 -15.37 -39.82 -6.04
C VAL A 559 -16.79 -39.29 -6.06
N ARG A 560 -17.53 -39.66 -7.09
CA ARG A 560 -18.98 -39.41 -7.20
C ARG A 560 -19.73 -40.72 -7.24
N SER A 561 -20.94 -40.73 -6.71
CA SER A 561 -21.86 -41.86 -6.80
C SER A 561 -23.21 -41.42 -7.35
N ALA A 562 -23.82 -42.25 -8.19
CA ALA A 562 -25.20 -42.10 -8.64
C ALA A 562 -25.99 -43.36 -8.26
N THR A 563 -26.91 -43.23 -7.31
CA THR A 563 -27.72 -44.34 -6.77
C THR A 563 -29.19 -44.14 -7.16
N PRO A 564 -29.76 -44.95 -8.06
CA PRO A 564 -31.19 -44.96 -8.31
C PRO A 564 -31.93 -45.36 -7.03
N ILE A 565 -32.78 -44.48 -6.51
CA ILE A 565 -33.59 -44.74 -5.30
C ILE A 565 -35.01 -45.18 -5.64
N ASN A 566 -35.48 -44.87 -6.86
CA ASN A 566 -36.72 -45.37 -7.44
C ASN A 566 -36.67 -45.21 -8.97
N ALA A 567 -37.76 -45.53 -9.68
CA ALA A 567 -37.82 -45.51 -11.14
C ALA A 567 -37.54 -44.12 -11.77
N LYS A 568 -37.73 -43.02 -11.03
CA LYS A 568 -37.53 -41.64 -11.52
C LYS A 568 -36.46 -40.87 -10.76
N GLY A 569 -36.02 -41.35 -9.59
CA GLY A 569 -35.18 -40.63 -8.66
C GLY A 569 -33.78 -41.23 -8.55
N THR A 570 -32.75 -40.38 -8.63
CA THR A 570 -31.36 -40.76 -8.40
C THR A 570 -30.73 -39.83 -7.37
N LEU A 571 -30.12 -40.42 -6.34
CA LEU A 571 -29.32 -39.72 -5.34
C LEU A 571 -27.87 -39.61 -5.84
N HIS A 572 -27.30 -38.42 -5.74
CA HIS A 572 -25.93 -38.12 -6.09
C HIS A 572 -25.16 -37.73 -4.83
N LEU A 573 -24.03 -38.38 -4.57
CA LEU A 573 -23.11 -38.00 -3.51
C LEU A 573 -21.72 -37.81 -4.11
N SER A 574 -20.97 -36.83 -3.63
CA SER A 574 -19.57 -36.69 -4.01
C SER A 574 -18.71 -36.17 -2.88
N LEU A 575 -17.46 -36.60 -2.91
CA LEU A 575 -16.37 -36.12 -2.08
C LEU A 575 -15.19 -35.81 -3.01
N ALA A 576 -14.64 -34.62 -2.88
CA ALA A 576 -13.48 -34.19 -3.64
C ALA A 576 -12.50 -33.41 -2.77
N VAL A 577 -11.23 -33.44 -3.14
CA VAL A 577 -10.19 -32.59 -2.56
C VAL A 577 -9.49 -31.87 -3.69
N ASP A 578 -9.58 -30.54 -3.66
CA ASP A 578 -8.84 -29.65 -4.54
C ASP A 578 -7.49 -29.32 -3.92
N THR A 579 -6.41 -29.69 -4.60
CA THR A 579 -5.04 -29.41 -4.17
C THR A 579 -4.42 -28.33 -5.04
N LEU A 580 -4.04 -27.20 -4.46
CA LEU A 580 -3.27 -26.15 -5.11
C LEU A 580 -1.82 -26.64 -5.30
N LEU A 581 -1.45 -26.88 -6.56
CA LEU A 581 -0.12 -27.37 -6.95
C LEU A 581 0.87 -26.24 -7.18
N SER A 582 0.40 -25.13 -7.76
CA SER A 582 1.19 -23.95 -8.08
C SER A 582 0.31 -22.71 -8.00
N ASP A 583 0.86 -21.64 -7.43
CA ASP A 583 0.24 -20.34 -7.33
C ASP A 583 1.28 -19.27 -7.66
N ASP A 584 1.04 -18.55 -8.74
CA ASP A 584 1.81 -17.39 -9.19
C ASP A 584 0.80 -16.24 -9.30
N THR A 585 0.37 -15.78 -8.12
CA THR A 585 -0.50 -14.62 -7.97
C THR A 585 0.38 -13.41 -7.71
N ALA A 586 0.39 -12.45 -8.64
CA ALA A 586 1.17 -11.24 -8.50
C ALA A 586 0.63 -10.36 -7.36
N ASP A 587 1.55 -9.72 -6.66
CA ASP A 587 1.26 -8.64 -5.72
C ASP A 587 0.60 -7.46 -6.45
N ILE A 588 -0.09 -6.60 -5.70
CA ILE A 588 -0.56 -5.35 -6.27
C ILE A 588 0.59 -4.37 -6.30
N GLU A 589 0.93 -3.93 -7.50
CA GLU A 589 1.93 -2.90 -7.75
C GLU A 589 1.26 -1.64 -8.31
N GLY A 590 1.86 -0.49 -8.06
CA GLY A 590 1.30 0.79 -8.50
C GLY A 590 2.00 1.99 -7.89
N SER A 591 1.34 3.14 -7.93
CA SER A 591 1.83 4.42 -7.40
C SER A 591 0.73 5.21 -6.70
N SER A 592 1.11 6.08 -5.77
CA SER A 592 0.22 6.98 -5.06
C SER A 592 0.92 8.30 -4.71
N LYS A 593 0.10 9.30 -4.39
CA LYS A 593 0.57 10.57 -3.80
C LYS A 593 0.76 10.49 -2.29
N VAL A 594 0.38 9.39 -1.63
CA VAL A 594 0.73 9.20 -0.22
C VAL A 594 2.26 9.24 -0.09
N PRO A 595 2.82 10.01 0.86
CA PRO A 595 4.26 10.02 1.11
C PRO A 595 4.80 8.61 1.34
N GLY A 596 5.93 8.31 0.70
CA GLY A 596 6.48 6.97 0.67
C GLY A 596 5.73 5.98 -0.23
N LEU A 597 4.81 6.39 -1.10
CA LEU A 597 4.05 5.44 -1.96
C LEU A 597 4.03 5.78 -3.43
N SER A 598 4.96 6.62 -3.92
CA SER A 598 5.10 6.90 -5.35
C SER A 598 5.40 5.65 -6.21
N HIS A 599 5.79 4.54 -5.59
CA HIS A 599 5.66 3.20 -6.13
C HIS A 599 5.55 2.15 -5.01
N PHE A 600 4.47 1.39 -4.98
CA PHE A 600 4.25 0.37 -3.97
C PHE A 600 4.16 -1.03 -4.58
N ARG A 601 4.39 -2.03 -3.73
CA ARG A 601 4.14 -3.44 -3.99
C ARG A 601 3.59 -4.06 -2.72
N PHE A 602 2.32 -4.47 -2.73
CA PHE A 602 1.67 -5.08 -1.59
C PHE A 602 1.26 -6.50 -1.90
N ALA A 603 1.79 -7.43 -1.10
CA ALA A 603 1.23 -8.76 -1.00
C ALA A 603 -0.09 -8.70 -0.23
N SER A 604 -1.02 -9.58 -0.61
CA SER A 604 -2.21 -9.81 0.20
C SER A 604 -1.84 -10.46 1.52
N SER A 605 -2.55 -10.09 2.58
CA SER A 605 -2.43 -10.68 3.91
C SER A 605 -3.07 -12.07 4.00
N LEU A 606 -3.86 -12.46 2.99
CA LEU A 606 -4.62 -13.71 2.99
C LEU A 606 -3.72 -14.92 2.69
N GLU A 607 -3.66 -15.86 3.63
CA GLU A 607 -2.97 -17.13 3.43
C GLU A 607 -3.86 -18.15 2.71
N LYS A 608 -3.39 -18.69 1.58
CA LYS A 608 -4.14 -19.73 0.84
C LYS A 608 -4.01 -21.11 1.48
N ARG A 609 -5.08 -21.88 1.46
CA ARG A 609 -5.10 -23.32 1.80
C ARG A 609 -4.59 -24.14 0.63
N ARG A 610 -3.66 -25.05 0.91
CA ARG A 610 -3.15 -25.97 -0.12
C ARG A 610 -4.14 -27.06 -0.51
N ALA A 611 -4.99 -27.51 0.42
CA ALA A 611 -5.99 -28.54 0.18
C ALA A 611 -7.37 -28.04 0.64
N VAL A 612 -8.34 -28.11 -0.27
CA VAL A 612 -9.72 -27.65 -0.06
C VAL A 612 -10.65 -28.86 -0.24
N PRO A 613 -11.11 -29.49 0.85
CA PRO A 613 -12.10 -30.56 0.76
C PRO A 613 -13.48 -29.99 0.43
N VAL A 614 -14.22 -30.75 -0.38
CA VAL A 614 -15.58 -30.43 -0.83
C VAL A 614 -16.43 -31.69 -0.75
N VAL A 615 -17.63 -31.56 -0.20
CA VAL A 615 -18.67 -32.59 -0.18
C VAL A 615 -19.92 -32.04 -0.85
N MET A 616 -20.61 -32.86 -1.64
CA MET A 616 -21.89 -32.49 -2.23
C MET A 616 -22.88 -33.65 -2.14
N ALA A 617 -24.14 -33.28 -1.89
CA ALA A 617 -25.29 -34.17 -1.97
C ALA A 617 -26.34 -33.57 -2.91
N GLY A 618 -26.88 -34.36 -3.82
CA GLY A 618 -27.86 -33.92 -4.79
C GLY A 618 -28.89 -34.99 -5.12
N TYR A 619 -29.99 -34.57 -5.72
CA TYR A 619 -31.07 -35.43 -6.16
C TYR A 619 -31.52 -35.02 -7.56
N SER A 620 -31.68 -36.00 -8.44
CA SER A 620 -32.23 -35.80 -9.78
C SER A 620 -33.52 -36.60 -9.97
N HIS A 621 -34.53 -35.94 -10.52
CA HIS A 621 -35.85 -36.49 -10.83
C HIS A 621 -36.11 -36.47 -12.34
N ALA A 622 -36.33 -37.64 -12.94
CA ALA A 622 -36.74 -37.79 -14.33
C ALA A 622 -38.24 -37.47 -14.46
N ILE A 623 -38.54 -36.36 -15.13
CA ILE A 623 -39.93 -35.94 -15.39
C ILE A 623 -40.55 -36.90 -16.43
N ASN A 624 -39.80 -37.16 -17.49
CA ASN A 624 -40.08 -38.11 -18.56
C ASN A 624 -38.75 -38.66 -19.13
N GLY A 625 -38.78 -39.40 -20.24
CA GLY A 625 -37.58 -39.99 -20.83
C GLY A 625 -36.53 -38.99 -21.35
N ASN A 626 -36.91 -37.73 -21.53
CA ASN A 626 -36.08 -36.68 -22.13
C ASN A 626 -35.73 -35.53 -21.17
N SER A 627 -36.48 -35.37 -20.07
CA SER A 627 -36.34 -34.24 -19.15
C SER A 627 -35.99 -34.67 -17.73
N THR A 628 -35.03 -33.96 -17.10
CA THR A 628 -34.61 -34.18 -15.73
C THR A 628 -34.51 -32.85 -14.97
N VAL A 629 -35.01 -32.80 -13.74
CA VAL A 629 -34.74 -31.72 -12.78
C VAL A 629 -33.78 -32.25 -11.72
N SER A 630 -32.76 -31.46 -11.38
CA SER A 630 -31.81 -31.80 -10.32
C SER A 630 -31.64 -30.64 -9.36
N GLY A 631 -31.41 -30.95 -8.09
CA GLY A 631 -31.05 -29.98 -7.07
C GLY A 631 -29.97 -30.57 -6.16
N GLY A 632 -29.15 -29.71 -5.57
CA GLY A 632 -28.09 -30.18 -4.66
C GLY A 632 -27.54 -29.10 -3.75
N VAL A 633 -26.84 -29.57 -2.72
CA VAL A 633 -26.12 -28.77 -1.74
C VAL A 633 -24.66 -29.20 -1.71
N GLN A 634 -23.77 -28.24 -1.56
CA GLN A 634 -22.32 -28.43 -1.49
C GLN A 634 -21.80 -27.73 -0.24
N LEU A 635 -20.85 -28.35 0.45
CA LEU A 635 -20.09 -27.73 1.53
C LEU A 635 -18.60 -27.91 1.24
N GLY A 636 -17.86 -26.81 1.21
CA GLY A 636 -16.41 -26.82 1.02
C GLY A 636 -15.69 -25.93 2.02
N ALA A 637 -14.42 -26.21 2.29
CA ALA A 637 -13.57 -25.23 2.97
C ALA A 637 -13.35 -23.99 2.08
N SER A 638 -13.07 -22.83 2.67
CA SER A 638 -12.62 -21.67 1.90
C SER A 638 -11.22 -21.94 1.31
N PRO A 639 -10.89 -21.38 0.11
CA PRO A 639 -9.53 -21.32 -0.40
C PRO A 639 -8.53 -20.58 0.50
N TYR A 640 -8.97 -19.77 1.46
CA TYR A 640 -8.13 -19.02 2.39
C TYR A 640 -8.21 -19.58 3.82
N GLN A 641 -7.12 -19.44 4.57
CA GLN A 641 -7.06 -19.74 6.00
C GLN A 641 -7.81 -18.66 6.80
N GLY A 642 -8.30 -19.00 7.99
CA GLY A 642 -9.10 -18.08 8.81
C GLY A 642 -10.53 -17.83 8.31
N GLU A 643 -10.79 -18.00 7.02
CA GLU A 643 -12.12 -17.88 6.42
C GLU A 643 -13.05 -19.06 6.75
N ARG A 644 -14.36 -18.79 6.67
CA ARG A 644 -15.45 -19.74 6.94
C ARG A 644 -15.64 -20.72 5.79
N ALA A 645 -16.38 -21.80 6.05
CA ALA A 645 -16.77 -22.75 5.02
C ALA A 645 -17.73 -22.10 4.00
N VAL A 646 -17.65 -22.56 2.75
CA VAL A 646 -18.51 -22.11 1.66
C VAL A 646 -19.64 -23.12 1.47
N LEU A 647 -20.88 -22.63 1.57
CA LEU A 647 -22.10 -23.39 1.28
C LEU A 647 -22.56 -23.07 -0.14
N GLY A 648 -22.71 -24.10 -0.97
CA GLY A 648 -23.27 -24.02 -2.31
C GLY A 648 -24.66 -24.64 -2.37
N VAL A 649 -25.57 -24.03 -3.14
CA VAL A 649 -26.87 -24.61 -3.50
C VAL A 649 -27.06 -24.46 -5.00
N GLY A 650 -27.51 -25.52 -5.66
CA GLY A 650 -27.72 -25.51 -7.10
C GLY A 650 -29.00 -26.19 -7.53
N VAL A 651 -29.59 -25.70 -8.61
CA VAL A 651 -30.71 -26.33 -9.32
C VAL A 651 -30.41 -26.36 -10.81
N GLN A 652 -30.80 -27.43 -11.50
CA GLN A 652 -30.56 -27.61 -12.92
C GLN A 652 -31.74 -28.33 -13.58
N TYR A 653 -32.18 -27.83 -14.72
CA TYR A 653 -33.06 -28.50 -15.65
C TYR A 653 -32.24 -29.00 -16.84
N ARG A 654 -32.48 -30.23 -17.28
CA ARG A 654 -31.88 -30.83 -18.48
C ARG A 654 -32.97 -31.37 -19.39
N TYR A 655 -32.82 -31.16 -20.69
CA TYR A 655 -33.64 -31.70 -21.76
C TYR A 655 -32.75 -32.29 -22.85
N ALA A 656 -32.95 -33.58 -23.19
CA ALA A 656 -32.24 -34.27 -24.25
C ALA A 656 -33.23 -34.69 -25.36
N PHE A 657 -32.85 -34.55 -26.63
CA PHE A 657 -33.70 -34.84 -27.79
C PHE A 657 -32.95 -35.40 -29.00
#